data_AF-A0A916HG31-F1
#
_entry.id   AF-A0A916HG31-F1
#
_cell.length_a   1.000
_cell.length_b   1.000
_cell.length_c   1.000
_cell.angle_alpha   90.00
_cell.angle_beta   90.00
_cell.angle_gamma   90.00
#
_symmetry.space_group_name_H-M   'P 1'
#
loop_
_entity.id
_entity.type
_entity.pdbx_description
1 polymer ?
#
loop_
_entity_poly.entity_id
_entity_poly.type
_entity_poly.pdbx_seq_one_letter_code
_entity_poly.pdbx_strand_id
1 'polypeptide(L)'
;MFSRLLVLVSIIGILIAPALPSAVQPSMAHTPTENFGPVIEAKKRASITADTIAPSAVVNLSAVTGNLPGTVDLSWIAPGDDATTGTASAYVVRYSTTTITDSNWIAAIDLTGEPIPSPAGSIQSMTVSGLTPGQRYHFAIKTQDEVPNISSVSNSPNAVAKAGPFLTYLPLVNVSTSVVPIIPVTTNVLTQTTTQYLSSISSDGAVFTFTQSTPSLNAVAPGEVIVGGAAANAPYGFLRKVSSVSPIGGQLVVATTQATLEDAIQTGAAHISRALAPDQIQGRMQAKGVTLVATPQSLDEFYLTLENVVLYDHDGNLTTTNDQIKADGSIRLEPGFDFNLVVKDWKLKELAFTTSVKETAEIKLKAEVDLASVKKEKEIARYTFSPITVMVGIVPVVIVPVLTVNVGVDGSVHVGVTAGVEQRATILAGLQYAGDVWQPVSDFSNEFYWNPPALSAGLDLKGYAGARLNLLLYGVAGPYADINAYLKLEANIADDPWWTLYGGLEVPVGVKIEVLGHSLADYEGPTIAFGLILAHAQSNNPPNLPFSPYPLNGTVIQNLSADLSWSGGDLDGDTVTYDVYLEAGDETPDVLASNDQIGIAYDSGPLLPNAHYYWRIVVQDEHGATTAGPAWDFTTATGATCPIILTLQFPQANNLTASVNGSVDSICSTITRLNWQWGDGAGDDQWFPASHTYAVSGMYHITATAYNNLGQTQVQTTTAYVGLNTGEMVSIPAGNFQMGCDPAHNGVFTCISNELPLHTIYLNAYTIDKYEVTNAQYAQCVTAGACTVPGSFASYTRPSYYTNTLYANYPVINVDWYQATNYCTWVGKRLPTEAEWEKAARGGIDNRAYPWGDQAPDCALTNFYNNGFCVGDTSQVGSYPAGASPYGVLDMAGNVMEWVNDWWQSDYYSVSPPSNPPGPASGIFKILRGGYWYSDVAANVRVASRYNLGMPDTYTIHTGFRCVGVAPGQ
;
A
#
# COMPACT_ATOMS: atom_id res chain seq x y z
N MET A 1 -60.09 -8.50 7.83
CA MET A 1 -60.63 -8.21 6.48
C MET A 1 -59.87 -9.13 5.53
N PHE A 2 -60.50 -10.03 4.76
CA PHE A 2 -61.24 -9.76 3.51
C PHE A 2 -60.40 -9.00 2.48
N SER A 3 -60.19 -9.47 1.25
CA SER A 3 -60.55 -10.78 0.66
C SER A 3 -59.70 -11.11 -0.59
N ARG A 4 -59.87 -12.30 -1.17
CA ARG A 4 -59.35 -12.64 -2.52
C ARG A 4 -60.09 -11.85 -3.61
N LEU A 5 -59.44 -11.64 -4.76
CA LEU A 5 -60.12 -11.61 -6.05
C LEU A 5 -59.27 -12.29 -7.14
N LEU A 6 -59.93 -12.92 -8.11
CA LEU A 6 -59.36 -13.63 -9.25
C LEU A 6 -60.38 -13.57 -10.38
N VAL A 7 -59.95 -13.18 -11.59
CA VAL A 7 -60.81 -13.08 -12.79
C VAL A 7 -60.04 -13.57 -14.02
N LEU A 8 -60.67 -14.45 -14.80
CA LEU A 8 -60.21 -14.92 -16.11
C LEU A 8 -60.88 -14.09 -17.22
N VAL A 9 -60.38 -14.17 -18.46
CA VAL A 9 -61.08 -14.79 -19.61
C VAL A 9 -60.27 -14.65 -20.92
N SER A 10 -60.35 -15.66 -21.78
CA SER A 10 -59.70 -15.74 -23.10
C SER A 10 -60.72 -15.66 -24.26
N ILE A 11 -60.29 -15.26 -25.46
CA ILE A 11 -60.88 -15.58 -26.80
C ILE A 11 -59.89 -15.02 -27.85
N ILE A 12 -59.20 -15.82 -28.68
CA ILE A 12 -59.60 -16.59 -29.88
C ILE A 12 -59.80 -15.71 -31.15
N GLY A 13 -58.98 -15.97 -32.17
CA GLY A 13 -59.09 -15.51 -33.57
C GLY A 13 -58.18 -16.37 -34.47
N ILE A 14 -58.63 -16.77 -35.67
CA ILE A 14 -58.10 -17.94 -36.41
C ILE A 14 -58.07 -17.74 -37.94
N LEU A 15 -57.03 -18.29 -38.61
CA LEU A 15 -56.82 -18.40 -40.08
C LEU A 15 -56.62 -17.03 -40.81
N ILE A 16 -56.05 -16.92 -42.02
CA ILE A 16 -56.01 -17.80 -43.23
C ILE A 16 -54.61 -17.77 -43.90
N ALA A 17 -54.22 -18.84 -44.63
CA ALA A 17 -53.07 -18.89 -45.55
C ALA A 17 -53.56 -19.04 -47.01
N PRO A 18 -52.76 -18.69 -48.06
CA PRO A 18 -51.91 -19.73 -48.70
C PRO A 18 -50.66 -19.25 -49.49
N ALA A 19 -49.98 -20.22 -50.12
CA ALA A 19 -49.22 -20.17 -51.39
C ALA A 19 -47.66 -20.26 -51.39
N LEU A 20 -47.19 -21.29 -52.10
CA LEU A 20 -45.86 -21.52 -52.73
C LEU A 20 -46.02 -21.29 -54.27
N PRO A 21 -45.00 -21.33 -55.18
CA PRO A 21 -43.66 -21.98 -55.13
C PRO A 21 -42.50 -21.02 -55.57
N SER A 22 -41.21 -21.37 -55.76
CA SER A 22 -40.58 -22.43 -56.57
C SER A 22 -39.07 -22.58 -56.26
N ALA A 23 -38.39 -23.60 -56.82
CA ALA A 23 -36.96 -23.88 -56.60
C ALA A 23 -36.13 -23.96 -57.90
N VAL A 24 -34.84 -23.57 -57.84
CA VAL A 24 -33.79 -23.91 -58.83
C VAL A 24 -32.40 -24.02 -58.18
N GLN A 25 -31.69 -25.08 -58.53
CA GLN A 25 -30.21 -25.23 -58.64
C GLN A 25 -29.96 -26.14 -59.88
N PRO A 26 -28.73 -26.39 -60.40
CA PRO A 26 -27.39 -26.07 -59.89
C PRO A 26 -26.39 -25.52 -60.97
N SER A 27 -25.09 -25.57 -60.66
CA SER A 27 -23.94 -26.00 -61.52
C SER A 27 -22.74 -25.04 -61.64
N MET A 28 -21.61 -25.57 -62.15
CA MET A 28 -20.24 -25.03 -62.05
C MET A 28 -19.66 -24.66 -63.42
N ALA A 29 -18.70 -23.72 -63.47
CA ALA A 29 -17.66 -23.63 -64.51
C ALA A 29 -16.47 -22.76 -64.03
N HIS A 30 -15.36 -22.75 -64.77
CA HIS A 30 -14.04 -22.32 -64.26
C HIS A 30 -13.22 -21.54 -65.32
N THR A 31 -12.72 -20.33 -64.99
CA THR A 31 -11.54 -19.63 -65.62
C THR A 31 -11.58 -19.31 -67.14
N PRO A 32 -10.54 -18.71 -67.77
CA PRO A 32 -9.53 -17.71 -67.33
C PRO A 32 -9.44 -16.46 -68.28
N THR A 33 -8.62 -15.45 -67.96
CA THR A 33 -7.55 -14.88 -68.83
C THR A 33 -6.79 -13.70 -68.19
N GLU A 34 -5.57 -13.41 -68.69
CA GLU A 34 -4.63 -12.37 -68.21
C GLU A 34 -4.45 -11.21 -69.24
N ASN A 35 -3.90 -10.05 -68.83
CA ASN A 35 -2.54 -9.62 -69.27
C ASN A 35 -2.08 -8.16 -68.96
N PHE A 36 -0.79 -8.05 -68.56
CA PHE A 36 0.24 -6.99 -68.70
C PHE A 36 0.06 -5.50 -68.30
N GLY A 37 1.15 -4.91 -67.76
CA GLY A 37 1.34 -3.49 -67.34
C GLY A 37 2.08 -2.60 -68.38
N PRO A 38 2.77 -1.49 -68.00
CA PRO A 38 4.07 -1.60 -67.27
C PRO A 38 4.55 -0.43 -66.35
N VAL A 39 5.39 -0.80 -65.34
CA VAL A 39 6.69 -0.23 -64.84
C VAL A 39 6.95 1.29 -64.64
N ILE A 40 7.82 1.57 -63.63
CA ILE A 40 8.59 2.81 -63.25
C ILE A 40 8.04 3.44 -61.95
N GLU A 41 8.78 3.72 -60.86
CA GLU A 41 10.10 3.32 -60.26
C GLU A 41 10.02 3.64 -58.73
N ALA A 42 10.95 3.40 -57.80
CA ALA A 42 12.00 2.39 -57.53
C ALA A 42 13.07 3.04 -56.59
N LYS A 43 13.47 2.41 -55.48
CA LYS A 43 14.61 2.87 -54.64
C LYS A 43 15.31 1.72 -53.90
N LYS A 44 16.41 1.24 -54.51
CA LYS A 44 17.59 0.56 -53.91
C LYS A 44 17.39 -0.35 -52.67
N ARG A 45 17.41 -1.68 -52.87
CA ARG A 45 17.94 -2.62 -51.86
C ARG A 45 19.47 -2.65 -51.91
N ALA A 46 20.11 -2.92 -50.78
CA ALA A 46 21.50 -3.35 -50.73
C ALA A 46 21.59 -4.89 -50.75
N SER A 47 22.74 -5.43 -51.17
CA SER A 47 23.04 -6.86 -51.03
C SER A 47 23.70 -7.10 -49.68
N ILE A 48 23.22 -8.09 -48.94
CA ILE A 48 23.87 -8.60 -47.73
C ILE A 48 24.42 -9.99 -48.05
N THR A 49 25.67 -10.26 -47.69
CA THR A 49 26.21 -11.63 -47.66
C THR A 49 25.60 -12.38 -46.48
N ALA A 50 25.45 -13.70 -46.61
CA ALA A 50 25.02 -14.53 -45.48
C ALA A 50 26.13 -14.58 -44.42
N ASP A 51 25.74 -14.43 -43.15
CA ASP A 51 26.65 -14.60 -42.02
C ASP A 51 26.99 -16.08 -41.77
N THR A 52 28.18 -16.33 -41.24
CA THR A 52 28.77 -17.66 -41.02
C THR A 52 29.81 -17.72 -39.89
N ILE A 53 30.06 -16.62 -39.15
CA ILE A 53 31.15 -16.56 -38.16
C ILE A 53 30.57 -16.65 -36.75
N ALA A 54 30.76 -17.79 -36.09
CA ALA A 54 30.18 -18.03 -34.77
C ALA A 54 30.81 -17.17 -33.64
N PRO A 55 30.02 -16.78 -32.63
CA PRO A 55 30.49 -16.17 -31.38
C PRO A 55 31.60 -16.94 -30.66
N SER A 56 32.53 -16.23 -30.04
CA SER A 56 33.49 -16.86 -29.12
C SER A 56 32.77 -17.43 -27.91
N ALA A 57 33.21 -18.60 -27.46
CA ALA A 57 32.79 -19.11 -26.16
C ALA A 57 33.33 -18.24 -25.03
N VAL A 58 32.52 -18.08 -23.98
CA VAL A 58 32.95 -17.46 -22.72
C VAL A 58 34.04 -18.32 -22.08
N VAL A 59 35.22 -17.76 -21.85
CA VAL A 59 36.36 -18.47 -21.24
C VAL A 59 36.50 -18.24 -19.73
N ASN A 60 35.76 -17.29 -19.18
CA ASN A 60 35.91 -16.78 -17.81
C ASN A 60 34.61 -16.79 -16.99
N LEU A 61 33.65 -17.68 -17.31
CA LEU A 61 32.45 -17.83 -16.50
C LEU A 61 32.85 -18.18 -15.07
N SER A 62 32.37 -17.39 -14.13
CA SER A 62 32.53 -17.59 -12.69
C SER A 62 31.17 -17.91 -12.08
N ALA A 63 31.18 -18.68 -11.00
CA ALA A 63 30.00 -18.98 -10.20
C ALA A 63 30.37 -18.83 -8.72
N VAL A 64 29.60 -18.05 -7.98
CA VAL A 64 29.77 -17.86 -6.53
C VAL A 64 28.44 -18.14 -5.81
N THR A 65 28.54 -18.63 -4.58
CA THR A 65 27.36 -18.86 -3.74
C THR A 65 26.63 -17.55 -3.51
N GLY A 66 25.36 -17.47 -3.95
CA GLY A 66 24.63 -16.21 -4.01
C GLY A 66 24.13 -15.71 -2.65
N ASN A 67 23.42 -14.58 -2.66
CA ASN A 67 23.00 -13.93 -1.42
C ASN A 67 21.72 -14.50 -0.79
N LEU A 68 20.78 -15.04 -1.59
CA LEU A 68 19.47 -15.53 -1.14
C LEU A 68 19.38 -17.07 -1.15
N PRO A 69 18.47 -17.71 -0.38
CA PRO A 69 18.32 -19.17 -0.37
C PRO A 69 18.11 -19.75 -1.77
N GLY A 70 18.85 -20.80 -2.10
CA GLY A 70 18.74 -21.46 -3.41
C GLY A 70 19.31 -20.67 -4.58
N THR A 71 20.19 -19.68 -4.34
CA THR A 71 20.83 -18.91 -5.44
C THR A 71 22.32 -19.14 -5.65
N VAL A 72 22.75 -18.97 -6.89
CA VAL A 72 24.16 -18.85 -7.34
C VAL A 72 24.27 -17.61 -8.20
N ASP A 73 25.23 -16.73 -7.90
CA ASP A 73 25.52 -15.58 -8.75
C ASP A 73 26.59 -15.96 -9.77
N LEU A 74 26.30 -15.73 -11.06
CA LEU A 74 27.20 -15.97 -12.18
C LEU A 74 27.74 -14.64 -12.72
N SER A 75 29.00 -14.61 -13.15
CA SER A 75 29.55 -13.47 -13.88
C SER A 75 30.62 -13.88 -14.90
N TRP A 76 30.65 -13.20 -16.04
CA TRP A 76 31.55 -13.44 -17.16
C TRP A 76 31.93 -12.13 -17.87
N ILE A 77 32.82 -12.20 -18.86
CA ILE A 77 33.01 -11.13 -19.83
C ILE A 77 32.23 -11.48 -21.09
N ALA A 78 31.46 -10.53 -21.61
CA ALA A 78 30.71 -10.66 -22.85
C ALA A 78 31.69 -10.94 -24.02
N PRO A 79 31.50 -12.04 -24.76
CA PRO A 79 32.29 -12.32 -25.95
C PRO A 79 31.79 -11.50 -27.15
N GLY A 80 32.50 -11.59 -28.26
CA GLY A 80 32.02 -11.09 -29.53
C GLY A 80 30.96 -11.99 -30.16
N ASP A 81 30.28 -11.37 -31.12
CA ASP A 81 29.31 -11.91 -32.04
C ASP A 81 30.04 -12.53 -33.25
N ASP A 82 30.67 -11.67 -34.04
CA ASP A 82 31.71 -11.96 -35.04
C ASP A 82 33.02 -12.39 -34.32
N ALA A 83 33.02 -13.60 -33.76
CA ALA A 83 34.04 -14.17 -32.86
C ALA A 83 34.39 -13.31 -31.63
N THR A 84 35.19 -12.25 -31.79
CA THR A 84 35.60 -11.31 -30.71
C THR A 84 35.15 -9.87 -30.97
N THR A 85 34.31 -9.67 -31.97
CA THR A 85 33.84 -8.38 -32.48
C THR A 85 32.31 -8.32 -32.43
N GLY A 86 31.68 -7.14 -32.39
CA GLY A 86 30.23 -7.01 -32.34
C GLY A 86 29.63 -7.21 -30.93
N THR A 87 28.31 -7.44 -30.87
CA THR A 87 27.53 -7.69 -29.65
C THR A 87 26.56 -8.83 -29.93
N ALA A 88 26.66 -9.92 -29.17
CA ALA A 88 25.86 -11.12 -29.41
C ALA A 88 24.34 -10.86 -29.32
N SER A 89 23.53 -11.68 -30.00
CA SER A 89 22.07 -11.57 -29.93
C SER A 89 21.49 -12.17 -28.64
N ALA A 90 22.03 -13.30 -28.18
CA ALA A 90 21.53 -14.03 -27.02
C ALA A 90 22.60 -14.88 -26.30
N TYR A 91 22.26 -15.26 -25.08
CA TYR A 91 22.94 -16.31 -24.32
C TYR A 91 21.99 -17.48 -24.08
N VAL A 92 22.54 -18.68 -23.92
CA VAL A 92 21.87 -19.84 -23.33
C VAL A 92 22.74 -20.33 -22.19
N VAL A 93 22.23 -20.30 -20.96
CA VAL A 93 22.95 -20.77 -19.77
C VAL A 93 22.34 -22.08 -19.29
N ARG A 94 23.17 -23.05 -18.95
CA ARG A 94 22.77 -24.36 -18.45
C ARG A 94 23.41 -24.69 -17.11
N TYR A 95 22.74 -25.52 -16.33
CA TYR A 95 23.24 -26.05 -15.07
C TYR A 95 23.08 -27.57 -14.93
N SER A 96 23.91 -28.17 -14.08
CA SER A 96 23.97 -29.62 -13.82
C SER A 96 24.57 -29.88 -12.45
N THR A 97 24.32 -31.05 -11.84
CA THR A 97 25.04 -31.48 -10.63
C THR A 97 26.45 -32.03 -10.94
N THR A 98 26.84 -32.10 -12.22
CA THR A 98 28.16 -32.54 -12.70
C THR A 98 28.70 -31.58 -13.76
N THR A 99 30.03 -31.53 -13.94
CA THR A 99 30.71 -30.63 -14.89
C THR A 99 30.13 -30.70 -16.31
N ILE A 100 29.87 -29.54 -16.92
CA ILE A 100 29.30 -29.43 -18.26
C ILE A 100 30.41 -29.33 -19.32
N THR A 101 30.22 -29.98 -20.47
CA THR A 101 31.08 -30.01 -21.66
C THR A 101 30.20 -30.06 -22.92
N ASP A 102 30.75 -29.76 -24.11
CA ASP A 102 29.98 -29.89 -25.38
C ASP A 102 29.36 -31.27 -25.58
N SER A 103 29.97 -32.33 -25.04
CA SER A 103 29.46 -33.71 -25.13
C SER A 103 28.29 -34.04 -24.19
N ASN A 104 28.04 -33.27 -23.12
CA ASN A 104 26.90 -33.48 -22.21
C ASN A 104 25.96 -32.26 -22.12
N TRP A 105 26.23 -31.17 -22.84
CA TRP A 105 25.44 -29.93 -22.90
C TRP A 105 23.93 -30.17 -22.99
N ILE A 106 23.50 -31.06 -23.89
CA ILE A 106 22.08 -31.38 -24.14
C ILE A 106 21.39 -31.97 -22.89
N ALA A 107 22.13 -32.65 -22.02
CA ALA A 107 21.63 -33.25 -20.78
C ALA A 107 21.76 -32.34 -19.54
N ALA A 108 22.40 -31.18 -19.66
CA ALA A 108 22.31 -30.11 -18.66
C ALA A 108 20.98 -29.35 -18.83
N ILE A 109 20.44 -28.82 -17.74
CA ILE A 109 19.13 -28.17 -17.69
C ILE A 109 19.29 -26.70 -18.12
N ASP A 110 18.43 -26.22 -19.02
CA ASP A 110 18.35 -24.80 -19.39
C ASP A 110 17.92 -23.92 -18.20
N LEU A 111 18.49 -22.72 -18.14
CA LEU A 111 17.98 -21.63 -17.33
C LEU A 111 17.06 -20.73 -18.17
N THR A 112 16.49 -19.74 -17.50
CA THR A 112 15.78 -18.62 -18.14
C THR A 112 16.08 -17.34 -17.36
N GLY A 113 15.93 -16.18 -18.01
CA GLY A 113 16.29 -14.89 -17.40
C GLY A 113 17.73 -14.45 -17.66
N GLU A 114 18.35 -14.97 -18.72
CA GLU A 114 19.61 -14.46 -19.26
C GLU A 114 19.54 -12.95 -19.54
N PRO A 115 20.58 -12.18 -19.19
CA PRO A 115 20.64 -10.77 -19.52
C PRO A 115 20.82 -10.58 -21.03
N ILE A 116 20.24 -9.50 -21.57
CA ILE A 116 20.53 -9.06 -22.94
C ILE A 116 22.06 -8.88 -23.06
N PRO A 117 22.72 -9.45 -24.10
CA PRO A 117 24.16 -9.34 -24.22
C PRO A 117 24.64 -7.89 -24.30
N SER A 118 25.87 -7.67 -23.87
CA SER A 118 26.51 -6.35 -23.85
C SER A 118 27.72 -6.36 -24.79
N PRO A 119 28.19 -5.19 -25.25
CA PRO A 119 29.32 -5.10 -26.18
C PRO A 119 30.54 -5.89 -25.71
N ALA A 120 31.22 -6.56 -26.65
CA ALA A 120 32.34 -7.45 -26.35
C ALA A 120 33.38 -6.81 -25.42
N GLY A 121 33.78 -7.52 -24.36
CA GLY A 121 34.66 -7.02 -23.30
C GLY A 121 33.95 -6.45 -22.07
N SER A 122 32.64 -6.20 -22.14
CA SER A 122 31.84 -5.78 -20.97
C SER A 122 31.72 -6.89 -19.93
N ILE A 123 31.64 -6.53 -18.64
CA ILE A 123 31.30 -7.50 -17.59
C ILE A 123 29.79 -7.76 -17.65
N GLN A 124 29.42 -9.03 -17.58
CA GLN A 124 28.05 -9.55 -17.53
C GLN A 124 27.83 -10.36 -16.25
N SER A 125 26.58 -10.45 -15.79
CA SER A 125 26.21 -11.22 -14.60
C SER A 125 24.73 -11.55 -14.52
N MET A 126 24.40 -12.67 -13.89
CA MET A 126 23.01 -13.04 -13.55
C MET A 126 22.95 -13.82 -12.22
N THR A 127 21.88 -13.64 -11.46
CA THR A 127 21.57 -14.50 -10.31
C THR A 127 20.70 -15.66 -10.77
N VAL A 128 21.18 -16.88 -10.59
CA VAL A 128 20.41 -18.11 -10.84
C VAL A 128 19.67 -18.49 -9.57
N SER A 129 18.36 -18.53 -9.61
CA SER A 129 17.45 -18.90 -8.52
C SER A 129 16.80 -20.28 -8.75
N GLY A 130 16.01 -20.75 -7.77
CA GLY A 130 15.29 -22.03 -7.87
C GLY A 130 16.15 -23.30 -7.70
N LEU A 131 17.43 -23.14 -7.37
CA LEU A 131 18.35 -24.26 -7.14
C LEU A 131 18.13 -24.83 -5.73
N THR A 132 18.34 -26.14 -5.54
CA THR A 132 18.19 -26.76 -4.21
C THR A 132 19.22 -26.15 -3.22
N PRO A 133 18.78 -25.52 -2.11
CA PRO A 133 19.70 -24.85 -1.17
C PRO A 133 20.71 -25.84 -0.58
N GLY A 134 22.00 -25.47 -0.59
CA GLY A 134 23.09 -26.32 -0.11
C GLY A 134 23.58 -27.38 -1.09
N GLN A 135 22.89 -27.60 -2.23
CA GLN A 135 23.37 -28.49 -3.30
C GLN A 135 24.43 -27.78 -4.15
N ARG A 136 25.43 -28.54 -4.61
CA ARG A 136 26.44 -28.05 -5.57
C ARG A 136 25.95 -28.21 -7.00
N TYR A 137 26.14 -27.18 -7.80
CA TYR A 137 25.86 -27.17 -9.23
C TYR A 137 27.05 -26.63 -10.02
N HIS A 138 27.23 -27.20 -11.21
CA HIS A 138 28.09 -26.69 -12.27
C HIS A 138 27.25 -25.92 -13.28
N PHE A 139 27.81 -24.86 -13.83
CA PHE A 139 27.15 -23.99 -14.81
C PHE A 139 27.99 -23.94 -16.09
N ALA A 140 27.37 -23.60 -17.21
CA ALA A 140 28.07 -23.25 -18.44
C ALA A 140 27.16 -22.44 -19.36
N ILE A 141 27.76 -21.68 -20.28
CA ILE A 141 27.07 -20.76 -21.20
C ILE A 141 27.48 -21.04 -22.65
N LYS A 142 26.54 -20.83 -23.58
CA LYS A 142 26.79 -20.66 -25.02
C LYS A 142 26.23 -19.31 -25.48
N THR A 143 26.88 -18.73 -26.49
CA THR A 143 26.51 -17.45 -27.10
C THR A 143 25.90 -17.68 -28.47
N GLN A 144 24.95 -16.83 -28.89
CA GLN A 144 24.30 -16.84 -30.20
C GLN A 144 24.38 -15.45 -30.88
N ASP A 145 24.42 -15.44 -32.21
CA ASP A 145 24.35 -14.24 -33.08
C ASP A 145 22.93 -14.03 -33.67
N GLU A 146 22.69 -13.03 -34.51
CA GLU A 146 21.38 -12.85 -35.18
C GLU A 146 21.09 -13.86 -36.31
N VAL A 147 22.02 -14.75 -36.65
CA VAL A 147 21.94 -15.69 -37.79
C VAL A 147 22.32 -17.10 -37.33
N PRO A 148 21.53 -17.69 -36.42
CA PRO A 148 21.97 -18.34 -35.17
C PRO A 148 23.10 -19.37 -35.29
N ASN A 149 24.33 -18.89 -35.42
CA ASN A 149 25.54 -19.66 -35.13
C ASN A 149 25.76 -19.65 -33.61
N ILE A 150 26.31 -20.74 -33.06
CA ILE A 150 26.39 -20.94 -31.61
C ILE A 150 27.82 -21.31 -31.21
N SER A 151 28.33 -20.68 -30.14
CA SER A 151 29.67 -20.95 -29.61
C SER A 151 29.85 -22.41 -29.12
N SER A 152 31.10 -22.84 -28.90
CA SER A 152 31.36 -24.01 -28.03
C SER A 152 30.91 -23.73 -26.58
N VAL A 153 30.82 -24.77 -25.75
CA VAL A 153 30.53 -24.58 -24.30
C VAL A 153 31.65 -23.77 -23.65
N SER A 154 31.29 -22.93 -22.68
CA SER A 154 32.23 -22.21 -21.82
C SER A 154 33.11 -23.11 -20.94
N ASN A 155 34.00 -22.50 -20.16
CA ASN A 155 34.47 -23.16 -18.94
C ASN A 155 33.28 -23.44 -18.00
N SER A 156 33.35 -24.52 -17.21
CA SER A 156 32.23 -24.93 -16.33
C SER A 156 32.56 -24.78 -14.83
N PRO A 157 32.40 -23.56 -14.26
CA PRO A 157 32.58 -23.32 -12.83
C PRO A 157 31.50 -24.03 -12.01
N ASN A 158 31.73 -24.17 -10.70
CA ASN A 158 30.73 -24.70 -9.77
C ASN A 158 30.65 -23.85 -8.50
N ALA A 159 29.44 -23.74 -7.99
CA ALA A 159 29.14 -23.15 -6.70
C ALA A 159 28.21 -24.06 -5.91
N VAL A 160 28.18 -23.90 -4.59
CA VAL A 160 27.09 -24.40 -3.77
C VAL A 160 25.98 -23.36 -3.84
N ALA A 161 24.79 -23.76 -4.30
CA ALA A 161 23.61 -22.90 -4.21
C ALA A 161 23.41 -22.53 -2.75
N LYS A 162 23.29 -21.23 -2.47
CA LYS A 162 23.26 -20.67 -1.13
C LYS A 162 22.28 -21.46 -0.28
N ALA A 163 22.83 -22.16 0.72
CA ALA A 163 22.00 -22.74 1.77
C ALA A 163 21.12 -21.61 2.30
N GLY A 164 19.85 -21.90 2.57
CA GLY A 164 19.04 -20.92 3.29
C GLY A 164 19.72 -20.55 4.62
N PRO A 165 19.23 -19.53 5.33
CA PRO A 165 19.45 -19.55 6.77
C PRO A 165 19.06 -20.95 7.23
N PHE A 166 19.92 -21.58 8.05
CA PHE A 166 19.37 -22.62 8.91
C PHE A 166 18.36 -21.89 9.76
N LEU A 167 17.09 -22.00 9.36
CA LEU A 167 16.02 -22.06 10.31
C LEU A 167 16.40 -23.23 11.24
N THR A 168 17.08 -22.88 12.32
CA THR A 168 16.44 -23.09 13.60
C THR A 168 15.02 -22.58 13.45
N TYR A 169 14.16 -23.47 12.95
CA TYR A 169 12.83 -23.60 13.49
C TYR A 169 13.00 -23.32 14.99
N LEU A 170 12.34 -22.26 15.47
CA LEU A 170 11.80 -22.35 16.82
C LEU A 170 11.20 -23.76 16.89
N PRO A 171 11.66 -24.61 17.85
CA PRO A 171 11.20 -25.99 17.88
C PRO A 171 9.69 -25.93 17.77
N LEU A 172 9.11 -26.81 16.92
CA LEU A 172 7.68 -26.93 16.70
C LEU A 172 6.93 -26.48 17.95
N VAL A 173 5.88 -25.67 17.82
CA VAL A 173 4.87 -25.64 18.89
C VAL A 173 4.33 -27.06 18.95
N ASN A 174 4.99 -27.85 19.80
CA ASN A 174 4.68 -29.22 20.09
C ASN A 174 3.45 -29.12 20.98
N VAL A 175 2.30 -28.83 20.35
CA VAL A 175 1.01 -29.40 20.74
C VAL A 175 1.31 -30.88 20.88
N SER A 176 1.54 -31.31 22.12
CA SER A 176 2.49 -32.39 22.32
C SER A 176 1.91 -33.69 21.80
N THR A 177 2.65 -34.35 20.90
CA THR A 177 2.35 -35.71 20.42
C THR A 177 2.55 -36.78 21.51
N SER A 178 2.59 -36.35 22.78
CA SER A 178 2.32 -37.16 23.97
C SER A 178 0.89 -37.70 24.04
N VAL A 179 -0.03 -37.20 23.19
CA VAL A 179 -1.34 -37.83 22.96
C VAL A 179 -1.14 -39.15 22.21
N VAL A 180 -0.73 -40.19 22.95
CA VAL A 180 -0.59 -41.55 22.43
C VAL A 180 -1.93 -42.01 21.83
N PRO A 181 -1.98 -42.39 20.55
CA PRO A 181 -3.24 -42.70 19.89
C PRO A 181 -3.85 -44.01 20.41
N ILE A 182 -5.10 -43.94 20.86
CA ILE A 182 -5.92 -45.08 21.26
C ILE A 182 -6.99 -45.25 20.18
N ILE A 183 -6.83 -46.29 19.36
CA ILE A 183 -7.77 -46.66 18.31
C ILE A 183 -8.65 -47.81 18.82
N PRO A 184 -9.99 -47.69 18.79
CA PRO A 184 -10.90 -48.75 19.20
C PRO A 184 -10.73 -50.04 18.38
N VAL A 185 -10.95 -51.19 19.02
CA VAL A 185 -10.98 -52.49 18.31
C VAL A 185 -12.13 -52.62 17.30
N THR A 186 -13.12 -51.74 17.39
CA THR A 186 -14.25 -51.59 16.44
C THR A 186 -13.91 -50.73 15.22
N THR A 187 -12.66 -50.27 15.07
CA THR A 187 -12.20 -49.43 13.94
C THR A 187 -11.37 -50.25 12.96
N ASN A 188 -12.03 -50.74 11.90
CA ASN A 188 -11.41 -51.57 10.87
C ASN A 188 -10.73 -50.70 9.80
N VAL A 189 -9.39 -50.63 9.84
CA VAL A 189 -8.59 -49.95 8.82
C VAL A 189 -8.42 -50.85 7.59
N LEU A 190 -9.03 -50.47 6.47
CA LEU A 190 -8.94 -51.20 5.22
C LEU A 190 -7.69 -50.77 4.44
N THR A 191 -6.70 -51.65 4.38
CA THR A 191 -5.41 -51.41 3.71
C THR A 191 -5.55 -51.37 2.18
N GLN A 192 -4.52 -50.86 1.49
CA GLN A 192 -4.48 -50.84 0.01
C GLN A 192 -4.66 -52.23 -0.62
N THR A 193 -4.17 -53.28 0.04
CA THR A 193 -4.37 -54.69 -0.37
C THR A 193 -5.82 -55.16 -0.27
N THR A 194 -6.67 -54.46 0.50
CA THR A 194 -8.12 -54.67 0.55
C THR A 194 -8.86 -53.70 -0.38
N THR A 195 -8.51 -52.41 -0.40
CA THR A 195 -9.21 -51.40 -1.20
C THR A 195 -8.95 -51.52 -2.71
N GLN A 196 -7.90 -52.22 -3.15
CA GLN A 196 -7.75 -52.64 -4.55
C GLN A 196 -8.92 -53.50 -5.09
N TYR A 197 -9.68 -54.15 -4.20
CA TYR A 197 -10.86 -54.95 -4.57
C TYR A 197 -12.17 -54.16 -4.54
N LEU A 198 -12.18 -52.91 -4.07
CA LEU A 198 -13.35 -52.04 -4.10
C LEU A 198 -13.67 -51.70 -5.57
N SER A 199 -14.79 -52.19 -6.11
CA SER A 199 -15.22 -51.89 -7.48
C SER A 199 -16.02 -50.60 -7.59
N SER A 200 -16.77 -50.24 -6.55
CA SER A 200 -17.64 -49.07 -6.58
C SER A 200 -18.08 -48.64 -5.18
N ILE A 201 -18.36 -47.34 -5.08
CA ILE A 201 -19.08 -46.67 -4.01
C ILE A 201 -20.34 -46.05 -4.64
N SER A 202 -21.49 -46.05 -3.96
CA SER A 202 -22.71 -45.34 -4.42
C SER A 202 -22.55 -43.81 -4.38
N SER A 203 -23.43 -43.05 -5.04
CA SER A 203 -23.29 -41.59 -5.13
C SER A 203 -23.51 -40.84 -3.80
N ASP A 204 -24.28 -41.42 -2.88
CA ASP A 204 -24.38 -41.01 -1.47
C ASP A 204 -23.25 -41.61 -0.59
N GLY A 205 -22.48 -42.51 -1.18
CA GLY A 205 -21.48 -43.39 -0.57
C GLY A 205 -21.96 -44.24 0.60
N ALA A 206 -23.26 -44.53 0.69
CA ALA A 206 -23.81 -45.44 1.69
C ALA A 206 -23.45 -46.92 1.39
N VAL A 207 -23.19 -47.30 0.14
CA VAL A 207 -22.97 -48.69 -0.29
C VAL A 207 -21.61 -48.85 -0.97
N PHE A 208 -20.80 -49.76 -0.44
CA PHE A 208 -19.50 -50.17 -0.98
C PHE A 208 -19.63 -51.58 -1.57
N THR A 209 -19.08 -51.80 -2.77
CA THR A 209 -19.07 -53.12 -3.42
C THR A 209 -17.64 -53.56 -3.67
N PHE A 210 -17.27 -54.74 -3.18
CA PHE A 210 -15.95 -55.35 -3.38
C PHE A 210 -16.05 -56.58 -4.30
N THR A 211 -15.13 -56.71 -5.25
CA THR A 211 -15.10 -57.80 -6.26
C THR A 211 -14.89 -59.18 -5.65
N GLN A 212 -14.26 -59.24 -4.47
CA GLN A 212 -14.03 -60.44 -3.67
C GLN A 212 -13.91 -60.06 -2.19
N SER A 213 -14.12 -61.02 -1.29
CA SER A 213 -13.83 -60.81 0.13
C SER A 213 -12.33 -60.99 0.47
N THR A 214 -11.92 -60.44 1.60
CA THR A 214 -10.59 -60.60 2.21
C THR A 214 -10.75 -60.93 3.70
N PRO A 215 -9.73 -61.47 4.41
CA PRO A 215 -9.82 -61.69 5.85
C PRO A 215 -10.22 -60.43 6.63
N SER A 216 -9.69 -59.27 6.24
CA SER A 216 -10.01 -57.96 6.83
C SER A 216 -11.46 -57.54 6.59
N LEU A 217 -12.10 -57.94 5.48
CA LEU A 217 -13.52 -57.65 5.22
C LEU A 217 -14.46 -58.64 5.91
N ASN A 218 -14.05 -59.91 6.05
CA ASN A 218 -14.83 -60.92 6.77
C ASN A 218 -14.86 -60.69 8.30
N ALA A 219 -13.96 -59.87 8.83
CA ALA A 219 -13.91 -59.52 10.25
C ALA A 219 -14.92 -58.41 10.63
N VAL A 220 -15.40 -57.63 9.65
CA VAL A 220 -16.23 -56.43 9.87
C VAL A 220 -17.66 -56.79 10.27
N ALA A 221 -18.13 -56.25 11.40
CA ALA A 221 -19.49 -56.46 11.90
C ALA A 221 -20.37 -55.18 11.82
N PRO A 222 -21.71 -55.32 11.78
CA PRO A 222 -22.62 -54.18 11.93
C PRO A 222 -22.40 -53.43 13.25
N GLY A 223 -22.39 -52.10 13.19
CA GLY A 223 -22.09 -51.18 14.29
C GLY A 223 -20.62 -50.73 14.35
N GLU A 224 -19.70 -51.45 13.72
CA GLU A 224 -18.28 -51.09 13.64
C GLU A 224 -18.01 -49.97 12.61
N VAL A 225 -16.82 -49.39 12.66
CA VAL A 225 -16.34 -48.40 11.69
C VAL A 225 -15.43 -49.09 10.68
N ILE A 226 -15.58 -48.74 9.40
CA ILE A 226 -14.55 -48.95 8.37
C ILE A 226 -13.94 -47.61 7.97
N VAL A 227 -12.61 -47.60 7.82
CA VAL A 227 -11.86 -46.41 7.40
C VAL A 227 -10.77 -46.80 6.40
N GLY A 228 -10.54 -45.95 5.40
CA GLY A 228 -9.58 -46.21 4.33
C GLY A 228 -8.96 -44.94 3.76
N GLY A 229 -7.68 -45.05 3.41
CA GLY A 229 -6.96 -44.01 2.67
C GLY A 229 -7.44 -43.87 1.23
N ALA A 230 -6.96 -42.83 0.53
CA ALA A 230 -7.29 -42.59 -0.87
C ALA A 230 -6.94 -43.80 -1.77
N ALA A 231 -7.87 -44.17 -2.65
CA ALA A 231 -7.74 -45.30 -3.59
C ALA A 231 -8.49 -45.01 -4.91
N ALA A 232 -8.27 -45.81 -5.95
CA ALA A 232 -8.80 -45.55 -7.30
C ALA A 232 -10.33 -45.36 -7.35
N ASN A 233 -11.09 -46.20 -6.62
CA ASN A 233 -12.56 -46.10 -6.51
C ASN A 233 -13.01 -45.41 -5.21
N ALA A 234 -12.09 -44.73 -4.51
CA ALA A 234 -12.33 -43.93 -3.30
C ALA A 234 -11.29 -42.78 -3.23
N PRO A 235 -11.31 -41.82 -4.17
CA PRO A 235 -10.21 -40.85 -4.34
C PRO A 235 -10.01 -39.94 -3.12
N TYR A 236 -11.04 -39.75 -2.30
CA TYR A 236 -10.99 -38.96 -1.08
C TYR A 236 -10.84 -39.81 0.20
N GLY A 237 -10.58 -41.11 0.07
CA GLY A 237 -10.68 -42.08 1.16
C GLY A 237 -12.13 -42.33 1.57
N PHE A 238 -12.33 -42.89 2.77
CA PHE A 238 -13.65 -43.02 3.40
C PHE A 238 -13.54 -43.23 4.91
N LEU A 239 -14.56 -42.77 5.63
CA LEU A 239 -14.80 -43.03 7.05
C LEU A 239 -16.30 -43.27 7.23
N ARG A 240 -16.70 -44.51 7.57
CA ARG A 240 -18.11 -44.94 7.52
C ARG A 240 -18.45 -45.98 8.61
N LYS A 241 -19.69 -45.95 9.11
CA LYS A 241 -20.20 -46.87 10.13
C LYS A 241 -21.04 -47.97 9.47
N VAL A 242 -20.79 -49.23 9.80
CA VAL A 242 -21.33 -50.38 9.05
C VAL A 242 -22.74 -50.72 9.51
N SER A 243 -23.68 -50.74 8.55
CA SER A 243 -25.08 -51.09 8.75
C SER A 243 -25.34 -52.58 8.48
N SER A 244 -24.71 -53.13 7.43
CA SER A 244 -24.78 -54.57 7.10
C SER A 244 -23.70 -55.00 6.13
N VAL A 245 -23.21 -56.23 6.26
CA VAL A 245 -22.32 -56.91 5.30
C VAL A 245 -23.07 -58.06 4.65
N SER A 246 -23.10 -58.10 3.31
CA SER A 246 -23.91 -59.05 2.52
C SER A 246 -23.14 -59.59 1.32
N PRO A 247 -22.88 -60.92 1.21
CA PRO A 247 -22.32 -61.52 0.01
C PRO A 247 -23.38 -61.67 -1.08
N ILE A 248 -23.14 -61.10 -2.27
CA ILE A 248 -24.08 -61.09 -3.39
C ILE A 248 -23.32 -61.46 -4.67
N GLY A 249 -23.71 -62.57 -5.33
CA GLY A 249 -23.16 -62.96 -6.63
C GLY A 249 -21.65 -63.26 -6.65
N GLY A 250 -21.01 -63.49 -5.49
CA GLY A 250 -19.56 -63.64 -5.34
C GLY A 250 -18.83 -62.34 -4.94
N GLN A 251 -19.50 -61.19 -5.07
CA GLN A 251 -19.05 -59.90 -4.54
C GLN A 251 -19.45 -59.76 -3.05
N LEU A 252 -18.81 -58.83 -2.35
CA LEU A 252 -19.19 -58.44 -0.99
C LEU A 252 -19.73 -57.00 -1.00
N VAL A 253 -20.98 -56.83 -0.56
CA VAL A 253 -21.62 -55.52 -0.45
C VAL A 253 -21.68 -55.11 1.01
N VAL A 254 -21.18 -53.92 1.32
CA VAL A 254 -21.19 -53.32 2.66
C VAL A 254 -22.05 -52.07 2.61
N ALA A 255 -23.19 -52.09 3.31
CA ALA A 255 -24.03 -50.91 3.51
C ALA A 255 -23.63 -50.20 4.80
N THR A 256 -23.67 -48.87 4.79
CA THR A 256 -23.07 -48.00 5.80
C THR A 256 -23.87 -46.71 6.02
N THR A 257 -23.53 -45.98 7.08
CA THR A 257 -23.87 -44.58 7.32
C THR A 257 -22.58 -43.77 7.51
N GLN A 258 -22.69 -42.44 7.59
CA GLN A 258 -21.55 -41.60 7.98
C GLN A 258 -21.02 -42.01 9.37
N ALA A 259 -19.70 -42.03 9.55
CA ALA A 259 -19.05 -42.13 10.86
C ALA A 259 -18.32 -40.82 11.18
N THR A 260 -18.14 -40.57 12.46
CA THR A 260 -17.35 -39.45 12.96
C THR A 260 -15.90 -39.88 13.24
N LEU A 261 -14.96 -38.94 13.32
CA LEU A 261 -13.61 -39.23 13.77
C LEU A 261 -13.60 -39.73 15.21
N GLU A 262 -14.54 -39.26 16.04
CA GLU A 262 -14.77 -39.74 17.40
C GLU A 262 -15.25 -41.20 17.45
N ASP A 263 -16.05 -41.68 16.49
CA ASP A 263 -16.36 -43.12 16.37
C ASP A 263 -15.11 -43.97 16.08
N ALA A 264 -14.10 -43.38 15.42
CA ALA A 264 -12.90 -44.07 14.93
C ALA A 264 -11.67 -43.94 15.84
N ILE A 265 -11.63 -42.92 16.71
CA ILE A 265 -10.46 -42.51 17.49
C ILE A 265 -10.91 -42.20 18.92
N GLN A 266 -10.61 -43.08 19.88
CA GLN A 266 -10.90 -42.80 21.30
C GLN A 266 -10.02 -41.66 21.81
N THR A 267 -8.76 -41.62 21.39
CA THR A 267 -7.78 -40.57 21.72
C THR A 267 -6.73 -40.48 20.62
N GLY A 268 -6.34 -39.28 20.23
CA GLY A 268 -5.36 -39.06 19.16
C GLY A 268 -5.30 -37.59 18.74
N ALA A 269 -4.26 -37.22 18.00
CA ALA A 269 -4.08 -35.89 17.46
C ALA A 269 -3.54 -35.96 16.02
N ALA A 270 -3.89 -34.97 15.20
CA ALA A 270 -3.38 -34.76 13.86
C ALA A 270 -3.06 -33.27 13.69
N HIS A 271 -1.87 -32.95 13.22
CA HIS A 271 -1.48 -31.61 12.79
C HIS A 271 -0.86 -31.67 11.40
N ILE A 272 -1.17 -30.68 10.57
CA ILE A 272 -0.54 -30.49 9.27
C ILE A 272 -0.61 -29.02 8.84
N SER A 273 0.52 -28.50 8.39
CA SER A 273 0.62 -27.24 7.65
C SER A 273 1.09 -27.52 6.22
N ARG A 274 0.51 -26.88 5.21
CA ARG A 274 0.97 -27.01 3.81
C ARG A 274 0.63 -25.79 2.96
N ALA A 275 1.64 -25.31 2.22
CA ALA A 275 1.42 -24.51 1.02
C ALA A 275 0.84 -25.38 -0.11
N LEU A 276 0.11 -24.74 -1.02
CA LEU A 276 -0.51 -25.36 -2.19
C LEU A 276 0.13 -24.78 -3.44
N ALA A 277 0.52 -25.66 -4.37
CA ALA A 277 1.23 -25.30 -5.59
C ALA A 277 0.50 -25.84 -6.85
N PRO A 278 0.64 -25.22 -8.03
CA PRO A 278 -0.05 -25.66 -9.24
C PRO A 278 0.32 -27.06 -9.75
N ASP A 279 1.48 -27.61 -9.37
CA ASP A 279 1.89 -28.98 -9.73
C ASP A 279 1.12 -30.06 -8.94
N GLN A 280 0.55 -29.70 -7.79
CA GLN A 280 -0.23 -30.59 -6.91
C GLN A 280 -1.68 -30.81 -7.40
N ILE A 281 -2.10 -30.17 -8.49
CA ILE A 281 -3.48 -30.22 -9.02
C ILE A 281 -3.76 -31.59 -9.66
N GLN A 282 -4.83 -32.26 -9.22
CA GLN A 282 -5.35 -33.50 -9.83
C GLN A 282 -6.58 -33.27 -10.72
N GLY A 283 -7.35 -32.21 -10.47
CA GLY A 283 -8.51 -31.84 -11.28
C GLY A 283 -8.65 -30.33 -11.38
N ARG A 284 -8.99 -29.83 -12.57
CA ARG A 284 -9.22 -28.40 -12.81
C ARG A 284 -10.48 -28.13 -13.62
N MET A 285 -11.17 -27.03 -13.29
CA MET A 285 -12.22 -26.41 -14.08
C MET A 285 -11.86 -24.93 -14.25
N GLN A 286 -12.04 -24.38 -15.44
CA GLN A 286 -11.78 -22.97 -15.75
C GLN A 286 -12.88 -22.47 -16.69
N ALA A 287 -13.39 -21.26 -16.44
CA ALA A 287 -14.39 -20.64 -17.31
C ALA A 287 -13.78 -20.18 -18.64
N LYS A 288 -14.62 -20.00 -19.68
CA LYS A 288 -14.21 -19.39 -20.94
C LYS A 288 -13.62 -17.99 -20.66
N GLY A 289 -12.42 -17.73 -21.17
CA GLY A 289 -11.66 -16.50 -20.93
C GLY A 289 -10.67 -16.58 -19.76
N VAL A 290 -10.57 -17.71 -19.06
CA VAL A 290 -9.68 -17.88 -17.89
C VAL A 290 -8.55 -18.85 -18.23
N THR A 291 -7.30 -18.40 -18.09
CA THR A 291 -6.09 -19.23 -18.27
C THR A 291 -5.30 -19.28 -16.98
N LEU A 292 -4.76 -20.46 -16.64
CA LEU A 292 -3.75 -20.61 -15.59
C LEU A 292 -2.39 -20.62 -16.29
N VAL A 293 -1.60 -19.58 -16.05
CA VAL A 293 -0.30 -19.37 -16.67
C VAL A 293 0.78 -19.89 -15.73
N ALA A 294 1.69 -20.73 -16.23
CA ALA A 294 2.85 -21.16 -15.46
C ALA A 294 3.87 -20.01 -15.40
N THR A 295 4.05 -19.40 -14.24
CA THR A 295 5.05 -18.35 -14.02
C THR A 295 6.41 -18.96 -13.64
N PRO A 296 7.53 -18.49 -14.22
CA PRO A 296 8.87 -18.99 -13.88
C PRO A 296 9.44 -18.38 -12.58
N GLN A 297 8.67 -17.57 -11.85
CA GLN A 297 9.16 -16.75 -10.73
C GLN A 297 8.83 -17.32 -9.33
N SER A 298 7.80 -18.15 -9.20
CA SER A 298 7.45 -18.88 -7.97
C SER A 298 6.82 -20.22 -8.33
N LEU A 299 7.16 -21.28 -7.59
CA LEU A 299 6.56 -22.61 -7.78
C LEU A 299 5.21 -22.76 -7.07
N ASP A 300 4.92 -21.88 -6.10
CA ASP A 300 3.72 -21.93 -5.26
C ASP A 300 2.64 -20.91 -5.71
N GLU A 301 2.90 -20.12 -6.76
CA GLU A 301 1.99 -19.08 -7.27
C GLU A 301 0.98 -19.63 -8.30
N PHE A 302 -0.30 -19.32 -8.10
CA PHE A 302 -1.37 -19.50 -9.08
C PHE A 302 -1.59 -18.19 -9.84
N TYR A 303 -1.00 -18.03 -11.02
CA TYR A 303 -1.25 -16.87 -11.89
C TYR A 303 -2.39 -17.14 -12.89
N LEU A 304 -3.53 -16.51 -12.65
CA LEU A 304 -4.71 -16.53 -13.51
C LEU A 304 -4.75 -15.27 -14.38
N THR A 305 -5.03 -15.41 -15.67
CA THR A 305 -5.34 -14.28 -16.56
C THR A 305 -6.79 -14.37 -17.05
N LEU A 306 -7.45 -13.21 -17.09
CA LEU A 306 -8.85 -13.03 -17.47
C LEU A 306 -8.92 -12.24 -18.78
N GLU A 307 -9.60 -12.81 -19.78
CA GLU A 307 -9.84 -12.22 -21.09
C GLU A 307 -11.32 -12.37 -21.47
N ASN A 308 -12.05 -11.25 -21.53
CA ASN A 308 -13.46 -11.15 -21.87
C ASN A 308 -14.37 -12.12 -21.08
N VAL A 309 -14.12 -12.29 -19.78
CA VAL A 309 -14.86 -13.22 -18.92
C VAL A 309 -16.26 -12.65 -18.63
N VAL A 310 -17.25 -13.09 -19.41
CA VAL A 310 -18.65 -12.64 -19.26
C VAL A 310 -19.21 -12.99 -17.87
N LEU A 311 -19.49 -11.99 -17.04
CA LEU A 311 -20.13 -12.12 -15.72
C LEU A 311 -21.66 -12.04 -15.81
N TYR A 312 -22.17 -11.26 -16.76
CA TYR A 312 -23.60 -11.10 -17.04
C TYR A 312 -23.84 -10.95 -18.54
N ASP A 313 -25.01 -11.41 -18.98
CA ASP A 313 -25.46 -11.59 -20.36
C ASP A 313 -26.98 -11.34 -20.33
N HIS A 314 -27.51 -10.38 -21.08
CA HIS A 314 -28.89 -9.90 -20.85
C HIS A 314 -29.94 -10.81 -21.49
N ASP A 315 -29.73 -11.22 -22.75
CA ASP A 315 -30.62 -12.16 -23.44
C ASP A 315 -30.22 -13.65 -23.22
N GLY A 316 -29.03 -13.89 -22.67
CA GLY A 316 -28.48 -15.22 -22.41
C GLY A 316 -27.84 -15.89 -23.64
N ASN A 317 -27.63 -15.14 -24.72
CA ASN A 317 -26.95 -15.58 -25.92
C ASN A 317 -25.54 -14.97 -26.00
N LEU A 318 -24.53 -15.73 -25.59
CA LEU A 318 -23.09 -15.39 -25.63
C LEU A 318 -22.49 -15.10 -27.03
N THR A 319 -23.32 -14.86 -28.06
CA THR A 319 -22.91 -14.37 -29.39
C THR A 319 -23.38 -12.93 -29.67
N THR A 320 -24.44 -12.46 -29.00
CA THR A 320 -24.64 -11.04 -28.74
C THR A 320 -23.54 -10.59 -27.76
N THR A 321 -23.06 -9.35 -27.89
CA THR A 321 -21.93 -8.85 -27.08
C THR A 321 -22.15 -7.44 -26.55
N ASN A 322 -23.14 -6.73 -27.09
CA ASN A 322 -23.52 -5.35 -26.79
C ASN A 322 -24.62 -5.27 -25.70
N ASP A 323 -24.65 -6.27 -24.82
CA ASP A 323 -25.62 -6.45 -23.74
C ASP A 323 -25.01 -7.17 -22.52
N GLN A 324 -23.68 -7.21 -22.44
CA GLN A 324 -22.89 -8.01 -21.49
C GLN A 324 -22.15 -7.16 -20.45
N ILE A 325 -21.78 -7.79 -19.33
CA ILE A 325 -20.74 -7.32 -18.41
C ILE A 325 -19.58 -8.30 -18.45
N LYS A 326 -18.36 -7.81 -18.66
CA LYS A 326 -17.14 -8.61 -18.79
C LYS A 326 -16.10 -8.23 -17.73
N ALA A 327 -15.28 -9.21 -17.35
CA ALA A 327 -14.07 -9.01 -16.56
C ALA A 327 -12.82 -9.39 -17.36
N ASP A 328 -11.81 -8.56 -17.26
CA ASP A 328 -10.46 -8.70 -17.83
C ASP A 328 -9.41 -8.45 -16.74
N GLY A 329 -8.15 -8.87 -16.95
CA GLY A 329 -7.03 -8.62 -16.03
C GLY A 329 -6.35 -9.90 -15.53
N SER A 330 -5.96 -9.95 -14.26
CA SER A 330 -5.27 -11.10 -13.67
C SER A 330 -5.49 -11.27 -12.15
N ILE A 331 -5.27 -12.49 -11.64
CA ILE A 331 -5.29 -12.79 -10.20
C ILE A 331 -4.10 -13.72 -9.90
N ARG A 332 -3.29 -13.36 -8.92
CA ARG A 332 -2.17 -14.16 -8.38
C ARG A 332 -2.53 -14.62 -6.98
N LEU A 333 -2.35 -15.90 -6.68
CA LEU A 333 -2.59 -16.46 -5.34
C LEU A 333 -1.40 -17.30 -4.89
N GLU A 334 -0.96 -17.14 -3.65
CA GLU A 334 -0.12 -18.11 -2.92
C GLU A 334 -0.94 -18.67 -1.75
N PRO A 335 -1.71 -19.75 -1.96
CA PRO A 335 -2.60 -20.32 -0.95
C PRO A 335 -1.90 -21.39 -0.11
N GLY A 336 -2.23 -21.44 1.18
CA GLY A 336 -1.77 -22.44 2.13
C GLY A 336 -2.75 -22.59 3.29
N PHE A 337 -2.53 -23.60 4.13
CA PHE A 337 -3.34 -23.82 5.33
C PHE A 337 -2.56 -24.48 6.45
N ASP A 338 -3.01 -24.26 7.68
CA ASP A 338 -2.73 -25.07 8.86
C ASP A 338 -4.03 -25.75 9.33
N PHE A 339 -3.92 -26.99 9.80
CA PHE A 339 -5.01 -27.78 10.36
C PHE A 339 -4.50 -28.57 11.56
N ASN A 340 -5.12 -28.35 12.73
CA ASN A 340 -4.91 -29.09 13.97
C ASN A 340 -6.22 -29.75 14.43
N LEU A 341 -6.12 -30.98 14.94
CA LEU A 341 -7.22 -31.77 15.45
C LEU A 341 -6.76 -32.56 16.68
N VAL A 342 -7.50 -32.48 17.78
CA VAL A 342 -7.26 -33.30 18.97
C VAL A 342 -8.56 -33.92 19.47
N VAL A 343 -8.58 -35.24 19.54
CA VAL A 343 -9.66 -36.06 20.12
C VAL A 343 -9.14 -36.70 21.40
N LYS A 344 -9.89 -36.59 22.51
CA LYS A 344 -9.58 -37.24 23.80
C LYS A 344 -10.90 -37.71 24.43
N ASP A 345 -10.90 -38.91 25.00
CA ASP A 345 -12.08 -39.53 25.63
C ASP A 345 -13.34 -39.56 24.75
N TRP A 346 -13.18 -39.99 23.47
CA TRP A 346 -14.26 -40.05 22.46
C TRP A 346 -14.93 -38.70 22.17
N LYS A 347 -14.21 -37.58 22.36
CA LYS A 347 -14.69 -36.23 22.07
C LYS A 347 -13.62 -35.39 21.39
N LEU A 348 -14.03 -34.57 20.43
CA LEU A 348 -13.26 -33.41 20.00
C LEU A 348 -12.92 -32.53 21.23
N LYS A 349 -11.68 -32.02 21.28
CA LYS A 349 -11.21 -31.11 22.32
C LYS A 349 -10.67 -29.81 21.74
N GLU A 350 -9.92 -29.96 20.66
CA GLU A 350 -9.28 -28.87 19.94
C GLU A 350 -9.52 -29.14 18.44
N LEU A 351 -10.01 -28.14 17.71
CA LEU A 351 -9.87 -28.06 16.27
C LEU A 351 -9.29 -26.68 15.98
N ALA A 352 -8.30 -26.56 15.11
CA ALA A 352 -7.92 -25.28 14.53
C ALA A 352 -7.73 -25.45 13.03
N PHE A 353 -8.16 -24.45 12.28
CA PHE A 353 -7.91 -24.35 10.85
C PHE A 353 -7.67 -22.90 10.51
N THR A 354 -6.59 -22.60 9.82
CA THR A 354 -6.29 -21.26 9.29
C THR A 354 -5.77 -21.37 7.87
N THR A 355 -6.45 -20.75 6.92
CA THR A 355 -5.91 -20.51 5.57
C THR A 355 -5.02 -19.28 5.58
N SER A 356 -3.87 -19.38 4.93
CA SER A 356 -3.07 -18.22 4.53
C SER A 356 -3.21 -18.04 3.02
N VAL A 357 -3.51 -16.84 2.55
CA VAL A 357 -3.46 -16.50 1.12
C VAL A 357 -2.70 -15.19 0.96
N LYS A 358 -1.64 -15.19 0.16
CA LYS A 358 -1.22 -13.93 -0.49
C LYS A 358 -1.99 -13.79 -1.79
N GLU A 359 -2.56 -12.62 -2.04
CA GLU A 359 -3.32 -12.33 -3.24
C GLU A 359 -2.80 -11.05 -3.90
N THR A 360 -2.68 -11.06 -5.23
CA THR A 360 -2.55 -9.84 -6.03
C THR A 360 -3.56 -9.89 -7.17
N ALA A 361 -4.55 -9.00 -7.13
CA ALA A 361 -5.67 -8.99 -8.07
C ALA A 361 -5.68 -7.69 -8.90
N GLU A 362 -5.65 -7.84 -10.22
CA GLU A 362 -5.91 -6.79 -11.20
C GLU A 362 -7.23 -7.11 -11.91
N ILE A 363 -8.31 -6.42 -11.57
CA ILE A 363 -9.63 -6.64 -12.18
C ILE A 363 -10.05 -5.40 -12.95
N LYS A 364 -10.42 -5.57 -14.21
CA LYS A 364 -11.03 -4.56 -15.08
C LYS A 364 -12.44 -5.01 -15.45
N LEU A 365 -13.45 -4.23 -15.07
CA LEU A 365 -14.85 -4.46 -15.44
C LEU A 365 -15.24 -3.58 -16.62
N LYS A 366 -15.90 -4.17 -17.62
CA LYS A 366 -16.47 -3.48 -18.79
C LYS A 366 -17.98 -3.73 -18.85
N ALA A 367 -18.78 -2.66 -18.88
CA ALA A 367 -20.23 -2.74 -19.03
C ALA A 367 -20.67 -2.31 -20.44
N GLU A 368 -21.36 -3.19 -21.14
CA GLU A 368 -21.95 -2.94 -22.47
C GLU A 368 -23.48 -2.92 -22.41
N VAL A 369 -24.06 -2.79 -21.21
CA VAL A 369 -25.51 -2.74 -20.92
C VAL A 369 -25.81 -1.78 -19.75
N ASP A 370 -26.92 -1.05 -19.82
CA ASP A 370 -27.44 -0.24 -18.71
C ASP A 370 -28.28 -1.12 -17.76
N LEU A 371 -27.93 -1.15 -16.48
CA LEU A 371 -28.69 -1.88 -15.44
C LEU A 371 -28.76 -1.05 -14.16
N ALA A 372 -29.98 -0.65 -13.77
CA ALA A 372 -30.24 0.04 -12.50
C ALA A 372 -29.94 -0.84 -11.26
N SER A 373 -29.84 -2.16 -11.43
CA SER A 373 -29.22 -3.05 -10.44
C SER A 373 -28.72 -4.34 -11.09
N VAL A 374 -27.54 -4.78 -10.68
CA VAL A 374 -26.95 -6.08 -10.98
C VAL A 374 -26.31 -6.65 -9.71
N LYS A 375 -26.52 -7.94 -9.43
CA LYS A 375 -25.75 -8.71 -8.44
C LYS A 375 -25.46 -10.09 -9.02
N LYS A 376 -24.19 -10.38 -9.31
CA LYS A 376 -23.72 -11.63 -9.92
C LYS A 376 -22.38 -12.03 -9.33
N GLU A 377 -22.21 -13.32 -9.13
CA GLU A 377 -20.95 -13.98 -8.78
C GLU A 377 -20.74 -15.10 -9.81
N LYS A 378 -19.49 -15.36 -10.17
CA LYS A 378 -19.12 -16.42 -11.10
C LYS A 378 -17.86 -17.12 -10.61
N GLU A 379 -17.96 -18.44 -10.41
CA GLU A 379 -16.80 -19.31 -10.26
C GLU A 379 -16.01 -19.31 -11.58
N ILE A 380 -14.84 -18.68 -11.58
CA ILE A 380 -13.98 -18.56 -12.77
C ILE A 380 -12.96 -19.70 -12.85
N ALA A 381 -12.56 -20.27 -11.71
CA ALA A 381 -11.66 -21.41 -11.65
C ALA A 381 -11.90 -22.28 -10.40
N ARG A 382 -11.61 -23.58 -10.53
CA ARG A 382 -11.60 -24.56 -9.43
C ARG A 382 -10.46 -25.55 -9.60
N TYR A 383 -9.72 -25.80 -8.52
CA TYR A 383 -8.57 -26.69 -8.47
C TYR A 383 -8.71 -27.67 -7.30
N THR A 384 -8.79 -28.96 -7.63
CA THR A 384 -8.80 -30.08 -6.67
C THR A 384 -7.40 -30.66 -6.57
N PHE A 385 -6.87 -30.73 -5.36
CA PHE A 385 -5.48 -31.10 -5.09
C PHE A 385 -5.30 -32.59 -4.80
N SER A 386 -4.05 -33.07 -4.90
CA SER A 386 -3.66 -34.41 -4.45
C SER A 386 -4.05 -34.66 -2.97
N PRO A 387 -4.77 -35.75 -2.67
CA PRO A 387 -5.14 -36.11 -1.30
C PRO A 387 -3.95 -36.21 -0.35
N ILE A 388 -4.16 -35.78 0.88
CA ILE A 388 -3.16 -35.77 1.95
C ILE A 388 -3.62 -36.74 3.04
N THR A 389 -2.74 -37.63 3.49
CA THR A 389 -3.07 -38.60 4.54
C THR A 389 -2.20 -38.38 5.78
N VAL A 390 -2.83 -38.07 6.90
CA VAL A 390 -2.18 -37.97 8.22
C VAL A 390 -2.55 -39.21 9.04
N MET A 391 -1.56 -39.90 9.61
CA MET A 391 -1.80 -41.14 10.36
C MET A 391 -2.02 -40.86 11.84
N VAL A 392 -3.25 -41.09 12.34
CA VAL A 392 -3.54 -41.08 13.78
C VAL A 392 -3.50 -42.51 14.29
N GLY A 393 -2.33 -42.91 14.81
CA GLY A 393 -2.05 -44.32 15.11
C GLY A 393 -2.09 -45.16 13.83
N ILE A 394 -3.11 -46.01 13.68
CA ILE A 394 -3.35 -46.79 12.45
C ILE A 394 -4.38 -46.15 11.52
N VAL A 395 -5.10 -45.10 11.94
CA VAL A 395 -6.21 -44.50 11.16
C VAL A 395 -5.66 -43.49 10.14
N PRO A 396 -5.90 -43.69 8.83
CA PRO A 396 -5.51 -42.73 7.80
C PRO A 396 -6.56 -41.61 7.69
N VAL A 397 -6.25 -40.42 8.22
CA VAL A 397 -7.08 -39.22 8.11
C VAL A 397 -6.82 -38.54 6.77
N VAL A 398 -7.81 -38.55 5.86
CA VAL A 398 -7.64 -38.06 4.48
C VAL A 398 -8.25 -36.67 4.33
N ILE A 399 -7.40 -35.71 3.99
CA ILE A 399 -7.72 -34.30 3.72
C ILE A 399 -7.51 -34.03 2.23
N VAL A 400 -8.41 -33.30 1.58
CA VAL A 400 -8.31 -32.95 0.16
C VAL A 400 -8.61 -31.46 -0.02
N PRO A 401 -7.60 -30.62 -0.25
CA PRO A 401 -7.81 -29.21 -0.55
C PRO A 401 -8.57 -29.00 -1.87
N VAL A 402 -9.46 -28.02 -1.89
CA VAL A 402 -10.16 -27.54 -3.09
C VAL A 402 -10.17 -26.00 -3.05
N LEU A 403 -9.37 -25.40 -3.94
CA LEU A 403 -9.34 -23.96 -4.18
C LEU A 403 -10.40 -23.62 -5.24
N THR A 404 -11.22 -22.62 -4.95
CA THR A 404 -12.18 -22.02 -5.89
C THR A 404 -11.90 -20.53 -5.97
N VAL A 405 -11.91 -19.97 -7.18
CA VAL A 405 -11.71 -18.53 -7.41
C VAL A 405 -12.96 -17.97 -8.07
N ASN A 406 -13.50 -16.93 -7.43
CA ASN A 406 -14.73 -16.26 -7.81
C ASN A 406 -14.42 -14.84 -8.29
N VAL A 407 -15.20 -14.35 -9.25
CA VAL A 407 -15.27 -12.92 -9.60
C VAL A 407 -16.73 -12.51 -9.66
N GLY A 408 -17.05 -11.33 -9.12
CA GLY A 408 -18.41 -10.85 -9.02
C GLY A 408 -18.54 -9.34 -9.17
N VAL A 409 -19.80 -8.93 -9.29
CA VAL A 409 -20.23 -7.56 -9.50
C VAL A 409 -21.56 -7.33 -8.77
N ASP A 410 -21.67 -6.19 -8.10
CA ASP A 410 -22.83 -5.75 -7.32
C ASP A 410 -23.03 -4.24 -7.50
N GLY A 411 -24.24 -3.72 -7.32
CA GLY A 411 -24.57 -2.30 -7.57
C GLY A 411 -25.33 -2.06 -8.88
N SER A 412 -24.99 -1.02 -9.63
CA SER A 412 -25.58 -0.56 -10.89
C SER A 412 -24.51 -0.28 -11.96
N VAL A 413 -24.87 -0.33 -13.24
CA VAL A 413 -23.94 -0.07 -14.37
C VAL A 413 -24.60 0.71 -15.50
N HIS A 414 -23.77 1.47 -16.22
CA HIS A 414 -24.14 2.19 -17.44
C HIS A 414 -23.27 1.79 -18.64
N VAL A 415 -23.81 1.92 -19.85
CA VAL A 415 -23.12 1.54 -21.10
C VAL A 415 -21.82 2.33 -21.29
N GLY A 416 -20.72 1.61 -21.56
CA GLY A 416 -19.42 2.19 -21.90
C GLY A 416 -18.47 2.36 -20.70
N VAL A 417 -18.94 2.11 -19.48
CA VAL A 417 -18.13 2.18 -18.26
C VAL A 417 -17.00 1.14 -18.30
N THR A 418 -15.78 1.59 -17.98
CA THR A 418 -14.62 0.73 -17.71
C THR A 418 -13.91 1.20 -16.44
N ALA A 419 -13.72 0.31 -15.46
CA ALA A 419 -13.02 0.60 -14.21
C ALA A 419 -12.04 -0.53 -13.88
N GLY A 420 -10.87 -0.24 -13.30
CA GLY A 420 -9.92 -1.29 -12.92
C GLY A 420 -8.77 -0.87 -12.00
N VAL A 421 -8.23 -1.87 -11.28
CA VAL A 421 -7.43 -1.75 -10.05
C VAL A 421 -6.17 -2.63 -10.08
N GLU A 422 -5.21 -2.41 -9.18
CA GLU A 422 -4.34 -3.46 -8.63
C GLU A 422 -4.42 -3.48 -7.08
N GLN A 423 -4.72 -4.63 -6.48
CA GLN A 423 -4.67 -4.84 -5.03
C GLN A 423 -3.62 -5.89 -4.70
N ARG A 424 -2.90 -5.72 -3.58
CA ARG A 424 -2.04 -6.74 -2.96
C ARG A 424 -2.45 -6.97 -1.52
N ALA A 425 -2.49 -8.22 -1.09
CA ALA A 425 -2.94 -8.59 0.24
C ALA A 425 -2.21 -9.83 0.76
N THR A 426 -2.01 -9.90 2.08
CA THR A 426 -1.76 -11.15 2.80
C THR A 426 -2.86 -11.33 3.84
N ILE A 427 -3.60 -12.43 3.73
CA ILE A 427 -4.75 -12.75 4.55
C ILE A 427 -4.47 -14.04 5.33
N LEU A 428 -4.68 -14.02 6.63
CA LEU A 428 -4.85 -15.20 7.48
C LEU A 428 -6.32 -15.24 7.93
N ALA A 429 -7.00 -16.36 7.72
CA ALA A 429 -8.42 -16.51 8.05
C ALA A 429 -8.73 -17.93 8.50
N GLY A 430 -9.58 -18.11 9.51
CA GLY A 430 -9.75 -19.41 10.14
C GLY A 430 -10.71 -19.47 11.31
N LEU A 431 -10.76 -20.66 11.93
CA LEU A 431 -11.61 -21.00 13.07
C LEU A 431 -10.85 -21.90 14.04
N GLN A 432 -10.98 -21.58 15.32
CA GLN A 432 -10.49 -22.37 16.45
C GLN A 432 -11.66 -22.81 17.34
N TYR A 433 -11.69 -24.09 17.68
CA TYR A 433 -12.58 -24.68 18.67
C TYR A 433 -11.76 -25.11 19.88
N ALA A 434 -12.12 -24.62 21.06
CA ALA A 434 -11.50 -25.01 22.32
C ALA A 434 -12.54 -24.97 23.45
N GLY A 435 -12.68 -26.08 24.19
CA GLY A 435 -13.52 -26.12 25.39
C GLY A 435 -15.00 -25.80 25.15
N ASP A 436 -15.60 -26.43 24.13
CA ASP A 436 -17.00 -26.22 23.70
C ASP A 436 -17.35 -24.83 23.12
N VAL A 437 -16.34 -23.98 22.88
CA VAL A 437 -16.51 -22.66 22.23
C VAL A 437 -15.78 -22.59 20.90
N TRP A 438 -16.42 -22.01 19.88
CA TRP A 438 -15.80 -21.61 18.61
C TRP A 438 -15.39 -20.13 18.66
N GLN A 439 -14.22 -19.83 18.11
CA GLN A 439 -13.67 -18.49 17.95
C GLN A 439 -13.09 -18.37 16.54
N PRO A 440 -13.40 -17.32 15.76
CA PRO A 440 -12.72 -17.08 14.51
C PRO A 440 -11.29 -16.59 14.76
N VAL A 441 -10.40 -16.86 13.81
CA VAL A 441 -8.99 -16.43 13.81
C VAL A 441 -8.77 -15.66 12.52
N SER A 442 -8.29 -14.42 12.59
CA SER A 442 -7.98 -13.64 11.40
C SER A 442 -6.88 -12.62 11.64
N ASP A 443 -6.01 -12.44 10.64
CA ASP A 443 -4.99 -11.40 10.58
C ASP A 443 -4.84 -10.93 9.12
N PHE A 444 -4.46 -9.67 8.88
CA PHE A 444 -4.55 -9.06 7.56
C PHE A 444 -3.56 -7.91 7.35
N SER A 445 -2.96 -7.86 6.16
CA SER A 445 -2.20 -6.71 5.67
C SER A 445 -2.47 -6.49 4.17
N ASN A 446 -2.51 -5.22 3.76
CA ASN A 446 -2.84 -4.81 2.39
C ASN A 446 -1.95 -3.67 1.88
N GLU A 447 -1.71 -3.67 0.58
CA GLU A 447 -1.22 -2.55 -0.21
C GLU A 447 -2.17 -2.36 -1.40
N PHE A 448 -2.62 -1.13 -1.65
CA PHE A 448 -3.52 -0.82 -2.78
C PHE A 448 -2.77 0.07 -3.78
N TYR A 449 -2.86 -0.27 -5.07
CA TYR A 449 -2.26 0.49 -6.17
C TYR A 449 -3.32 0.79 -7.23
N TRP A 450 -3.70 2.06 -7.37
CA TRP A 450 -4.84 2.48 -8.21
C TRP A 450 -4.42 3.37 -9.37
N ASN A 451 -5.09 3.21 -10.51
CA ASN A 451 -5.04 4.13 -11.65
C ASN A 451 -6.43 4.76 -11.83
N PRO A 452 -6.57 6.09 -12.00
CA PRO A 452 -7.87 6.77 -12.05
C PRO A 452 -8.86 6.18 -13.09
N PRO A 453 -10.18 6.19 -12.79
CA PRO A 453 -11.19 5.65 -13.68
C PRO A 453 -11.54 6.67 -14.77
N ALA A 454 -11.65 6.23 -16.03
CA ALA A 454 -12.15 7.06 -17.11
C ALA A 454 -13.70 7.05 -17.11
N LEU A 455 -14.30 8.00 -16.40
CA LEU A 455 -15.76 8.12 -16.25
C LEU A 455 -16.39 9.01 -17.32
N SER A 456 -17.62 8.69 -17.71
CA SER A 456 -18.44 9.42 -18.70
C SER A 456 -19.92 9.56 -18.32
N ALA A 457 -20.32 8.98 -17.18
CA ALA A 457 -21.67 9.01 -16.61
C ALA A 457 -21.58 8.66 -15.10
N GLY A 458 -22.69 8.76 -14.38
CA GLY A 458 -22.81 8.22 -13.02
C GLY A 458 -22.74 6.68 -12.96
N LEU A 459 -22.47 6.14 -11.78
CA LEU A 459 -22.19 4.73 -11.51
C LEU A 459 -22.29 4.44 -10.00
N ASP A 460 -22.78 3.27 -9.58
CA ASP A 460 -22.47 2.72 -8.25
C ASP A 460 -22.06 1.25 -8.45
N LEU A 461 -20.77 0.95 -8.50
CA LEU A 461 -20.26 -0.37 -8.90
C LEU A 461 -19.31 -0.99 -7.89
N LYS A 462 -19.73 -2.08 -7.23
CA LYS A 462 -18.86 -2.95 -6.44
C LYS A 462 -18.37 -4.14 -7.27
N GLY A 463 -17.11 -4.11 -7.68
CA GLY A 463 -16.41 -5.27 -8.25
C GLY A 463 -15.67 -6.04 -7.17
N TYR A 464 -15.63 -7.37 -7.26
CA TYR A 464 -14.85 -8.19 -6.34
C TYR A 464 -14.25 -9.43 -7.00
N ALA A 465 -13.10 -9.85 -6.50
CA ALA A 465 -12.46 -11.12 -6.78
C ALA A 465 -12.15 -11.81 -5.45
N GLY A 466 -12.14 -13.13 -5.42
CA GLY A 466 -11.89 -13.83 -4.17
C GLY A 466 -11.47 -15.27 -4.31
N ALA A 467 -10.63 -15.70 -3.38
CA ALA A 467 -10.15 -17.06 -3.24
C ALA A 467 -10.83 -17.74 -2.05
N ARG A 468 -11.56 -18.83 -2.33
CA ARG A 468 -12.12 -19.71 -1.30
C ARG A 468 -11.32 -21.00 -1.24
N LEU A 469 -10.69 -21.27 -0.09
CA LEU A 469 -10.02 -22.53 0.15
C LEU A 469 -10.87 -23.40 1.08
N ASN A 470 -11.33 -24.52 0.53
CA ASN A 470 -12.10 -25.54 1.23
C ASN A 470 -11.17 -26.72 1.51
N LEU A 471 -11.21 -27.31 2.71
CA LEU A 471 -10.68 -28.66 2.92
C LEU A 471 -11.83 -29.66 2.90
N LEU A 472 -11.72 -30.74 2.13
CA LEU A 472 -12.62 -31.90 2.27
C LEU A 472 -12.00 -32.94 3.19
N LEU A 473 -12.73 -33.42 4.17
CA LEU A 473 -12.30 -34.47 5.11
C LEU A 473 -13.06 -35.75 4.78
N TYR A 474 -12.36 -36.78 4.28
CA TYR A 474 -12.95 -37.97 3.65
C TYR A 474 -13.96 -37.67 2.51
N GLY A 475 -13.82 -36.52 1.84
CA GLY A 475 -14.74 -36.06 0.80
C GLY A 475 -15.98 -35.30 1.32
N VAL A 476 -16.21 -35.26 2.64
CA VAL A 476 -17.21 -34.38 3.27
C VAL A 476 -16.66 -32.96 3.35
N ALA A 477 -17.51 -31.94 3.22
CA ALA A 477 -17.10 -30.55 3.37
C ALA A 477 -16.50 -30.30 4.77
N GLY A 478 -15.36 -29.63 4.81
CA GLY A 478 -14.62 -29.35 6.05
C GLY A 478 -14.88 -27.93 6.57
N PRO A 479 -13.84 -27.28 7.12
CA PRO A 479 -13.83 -25.83 7.23
C PRO A 479 -13.59 -25.19 5.85
N TYR A 480 -14.04 -23.95 5.69
CA TYR A 480 -13.69 -23.05 4.60
C TYR A 480 -13.39 -21.66 5.13
N ALA A 481 -12.45 -21.00 4.47
CA ALA A 481 -12.36 -19.54 4.48
C ALA A 481 -12.67 -19.04 3.06
N ASP A 482 -13.54 -18.06 2.99
CA ASP A 482 -13.86 -17.31 1.78
C ASP A 482 -13.22 -15.93 1.92
N ILE A 483 -12.37 -15.55 0.97
CA ILE A 483 -11.57 -14.32 1.05
C ILE A 483 -11.95 -13.48 -0.17
N ASN A 484 -12.88 -12.54 0.01
CA ASN A 484 -13.38 -11.68 -1.06
C ASN A 484 -12.76 -10.29 -0.94
N ALA A 485 -11.77 -10.01 -1.78
CA ALA A 485 -11.24 -8.68 -2.01
C ALA A 485 -12.24 -7.88 -2.87
N TYR A 486 -12.74 -6.76 -2.35
CA TYR A 486 -13.75 -5.95 -3.02
C TYR A 486 -13.32 -4.50 -3.17
N LEU A 487 -13.76 -3.87 -4.25
CA LEU A 487 -13.69 -2.43 -4.45
C LEU A 487 -15.05 -1.91 -4.88
N LYS A 488 -15.43 -0.74 -4.39
CA LYS A 488 -16.68 -0.05 -4.73
C LYS A 488 -16.37 1.32 -5.31
N LEU A 489 -16.86 1.62 -6.51
CA LEU A 489 -16.79 2.97 -7.08
C LEU A 489 -18.20 3.56 -7.10
N GLU A 490 -18.47 4.47 -6.17
CA GLU A 490 -19.61 5.37 -6.21
C GLU A 490 -19.21 6.60 -7.05
N ALA A 491 -20.03 6.98 -8.03
CA ALA A 491 -19.81 8.16 -8.86
C ALA A 491 -21.13 8.77 -9.30
N ASN A 492 -21.32 10.06 -9.09
CA ASN A 492 -22.48 10.79 -9.57
C ASN A 492 -22.04 12.22 -9.92
N ILE A 493 -22.09 12.56 -11.20
CA ILE A 493 -21.72 13.88 -11.76
C ILE A 493 -22.60 15.06 -11.26
N ALA A 494 -23.56 14.79 -10.37
CA ALA A 494 -24.42 15.78 -9.73
C ALA A 494 -24.35 15.77 -8.19
N ASP A 495 -23.57 14.86 -7.60
CA ASP A 495 -23.22 14.90 -6.17
C ASP A 495 -21.84 15.54 -6.00
N ASP A 496 -21.49 15.91 -4.77
CA ASP A 496 -20.18 16.47 -4.43
C ASP A 496 -19.65 15.88 -3.11
N PRO A 497 -18.47 15.25 -3.06
CA PRO A 497 -17.56 14.97 -4.19
C PRO A 497 -18.18 13.98 -5.20
N TRP A 498 -18.04 14.30 -6.50
CA TRP A 498 -18.74 13.60 -7.60
C TRP A 498 -18.32 12.13 -7.85
N TRP A 499 -17.32 11.62 -7.12
CA TRP A 499 -17.08 10.18 -6.97
C TRP A 499 -16.32 9.86 -5.68
N THR A 500 -16.50 8.63 -5.17
CA THR A 500 -15.73 8.02 -4.08
C THR A 500 -15.41 6.56 -4.40
N LEU A 501 -14.14 6.20 -4.36
CA LEU A 501 -13.63 4.84 -4.50
C LEU A 501 -13.32 4.26 -3.12
N TYR A 502 -13.88 3.09 -2.84
CA TYR A 502 -13.60 2.29 -1.66
C TYR A 502 -12.88 1.00 -2.03
N GLY A 503 -12.03 0.51 -1.14
CA GLY A 503 -11.34 -0.78 -1.22
C GLY A 503 -11.44 -1.50 0.10
N GLY A 504 -11.64 -2.82 0.06
CA GLY A 504 -12.05 -3.57 1.23
C GLY A 504 -11.92 -5.08 1.13
N LEU A 505 -12.30 -5.73 2.21
CA LEU A 505 -12.20 -7.17 2.38
C LEU A 505 -13.43 -7.69 3.14
N GLU A 506 -14.07 -8.71 2.57
CA GLU A 506 -15.15 -9.47 3.20
C GLU A 506 -14.66 -10.92 3.39
N VAL A 507 -14.52 -11.35 4.66
CA VAL A 507 -14.02 -12.70 5.02
C VAL A 507 -15.07 -13.50 5.79
N PRO A 508 -16.01 -14.16 5.09
CA PRO A 508 -16.79 -15.25 5.66
C PRO A 508 -15.90 -16.45 5.99
N VAL A 509 -15.89 -16.88 7.24
CA VAL A 509 -15.37 -18.20 7.63
C VAL A 509 -16.52 -19.10 8.07
N GLY A 510 -16.42 -20.39 7.78
CA GLY A 510 -17.46 -21.34 8.13
C GLY A 510 -16.98 -22.79 8.18
N VAL A 511 -17.81 -23.64 8.75
CA VAL A 511 -17.57 -25.08 8.92
C VAL A 511 -18.84 -25.84 8.55
N LYS A 512 -18.72 -26.93 7.78
CA LYS A 512 -19.85 -27.80 7.38
C LYS A 512 -19.52 -29.29 7.55
N ILE A 513 -18.83 -29.61 8.66
CA ILE A 513 -18.29 -30.94 8.94
C ILE A 513 -19.34 -31.90 9.52
N GLU A 514 -19.69 -32.95 8.78
CA GLU A 514 -20.47 -34.10 9.30
C GLU A 514 -19.58 -35.27 9.82
N VAL A 515 -18.27 -35.22 9.60
CA VAL A 515 -17.28 -36.22 10.08
C VAL A 515 -16.74 -35.96 11.50
N LEU A 516 -17.39 -35.07 12.24
CA LEU A 516 -17.15 -34.82 13.67
C LEU A 516 -18.45 -35.02 14.45
N GLY A 517 -18.37 -35.32 15.74
CA GLY A 517 -19.49 -35.60 16.65
C GLY A 517 -20.43 -34.43 16.94
N HIS A 518 -20.31 -33.34 16.19
CA HIS A 518 -21.02 -32.09 16.35
C HIS A 518 -21.72 -31.76 15.02
N SER A 519 -23.04 -31.56 15.04
CA SER A 519 -23.78 -31.09 13.87
C SER A 519 -23.49 -29.60 13.68
N LEU A 520 -22.40 -29.31 12.98
CA LEU A 520 -21.88 -27.96 12.73
C LEU A 520 -22.60 -27.34 11.54
N ALA A 521 -23.92 -27.22 11.66
CA ALA A 521 -24.72 -26.35 10.82
C ALA A 521 -24.57 -24.90 11.31
N ASP A 522 -24.36 -24.00 10.37
CA ASP A 522 -24.70 -22.58 10.47
C ASP A 522 -23.94 -21.73 11.51
N TYR A 523 -22.65 -22.03 11.78
CA TYR A 523 -21.71 -20.95 12.11
C TYR A 523 -21.11 -20.39 10.81
N GLU A 524 -21.72 -19.32 10.31
CA GLU A 524 -21.20 -18.48 9.24
C GLU A 524 -21.17 -17.04 9.77
N GLY A 525 -19.96 -16.54 10.04
CA GLY A 525 -19.73 -15.25 10.69
C GLY A 525 -18.88 -14.33 9.81
N PRO A 526 -19.25 -13.04 9.66
CA PRO A 526 -18.35 -12.07 9.03
C PRO A 526 -17.18 -11.79 9.98
N THR A 527 -16.01 -12.32 9.65
CA THR A 527 -14.81 -12.17 10.50
C THR A 527 -14.17 -10.80 10.34
N ILE A 528 -14.05 -10.40 9.08
CA ILE A 528 -13.60 -9.08 8.65
C ILE A 528 -14.62 -8.57 7.63
N ALA A 529 -15.12 -7.36 7.89
CA ALA A 529 -15.82 -6.53 6.92
C ALA A 529 -15.13 -5.16 7.00
N PHE A 530 -14.09 -5.00 6.19
CA PHE A 530 -13.20 -3.83 6.20
C PHE A 530 -13.39 -3.04 4.91
N GLY A 531 -13.43 -1.71 5.01
CA GLY A 531 -13.54 -0.81 3.87
C GLY A 531 -12.86 0.51 4.17
N LEU A 532 -11.89 0.88 3.33
CA LEU A 532 -11.26 2.20 3.28
C LEU A 532 -11.85 2.98 2.12
N ILE A 533 -11.93 4.31 2.24
CA ILE A 533 -11.90 5.18 1.06
C ILE A 533 -10.46 5.14 0.54
N LEU A 534 -10.26 4.74 -0.71
CA LEU A 534 -8.97 4.79 -1.39
C LEU A 534 -8.73 6.14 -2.05
N ALA A 535 -9.78 6.76 -2.59
CA ALA A 535 -9.77 8.11 -3.14
C ALA A 535 -11.20 8.64 -3.32
N HIS A 536 -11.35 9.94 -3.55
CA HIS A 536 -12.57 10.57 -4.01
C HIS A 536 -12.23 11.75 -4.94
N ALA A 537 -13.25 12.33 -5.61
CA ALA A 537 -13.11 13.70 -6.09
C ALA A 537 -12.86 14.66 -4.92
N GLN A 538 -12.27 15.82 -5.20
CA GLN A 538 -12.32 16.94 -4.26
C GLN A 538 -13.72 17.57 -4.34
N SER A 539 -14.14 18.29 -3.29
CA SER A 539 -15.45 18.93 -3.18
C SER A 539 -15.33 20.40 -3.54
N ASN A 540 -16.09 20.87 -4.53
CA ASN A 540 -16.00 22.24 -5.07
C ASN A 540 -16.76 23.21 -4.18
N ASN A 541 -16.03 24.11 -3.53
CA ASN A 541 -16.57 25.22 -2.76
C ASN A 541 -16.70 26.43 -3.70
N PRO A 542 -17.66 27.33 -3.48
CA PRO A 542 -17.66 28.61 -4.18
C PRO A 542 -16.57 29.53 -3.59
N PRO A 543 -15.89 30.35 -4.41
CA PRO A 543 -14.77 31.18 -3.96
C PRO A 543 -15.02 31.99 -2.69
N ASN A 544 -13.96 32.15 -1.88
CA ASN A 544 -14.06 32.91 -0.63
C ASN A 544 -14.49 34.36 -0.92
N LEU A 545 -15.46 34.84 -0.15
CA LEU A 545 -15.97 36.21 -0.24
C LEU A 545 -14.81 37.22 -0.07
N PRO A 546 -14.57 38.10 -1.07
CA PRO A 546 -13.49 39.07 -1.01
C PRO A 546 -13.53 39.93 0.25
N PHE A 547 -12.39 40.03 0.94
CA PHE A 547 -12.28 40.67 2.26
C PHE A 547 -10.99 41.49 2.40
N SER A 548 -10.78 42.13 3.56
CA SER A 548 -9.59 42.96 3.86
C SER A 548 -9.21 43.98 2.76
N PRO A 549 -10.13 44.90 2.39
CA PRO A 549 -9.86 45.88 1.34
C PRO A 549 -8.74 46.86 1.72
N TYR A 550 -7.91 47.19 0.74
CA TYR A 550 -7.10 48.40 0.71
C TYR A 550 -7.42 49.17 -0.59
N PRO A 551 -7.68 50.49 -0.54
CA PRO A 551 -7.88 51.31 0.65
C PRO A 551 -8.99 50.78 1.58
N LEU A 552 -8.78 50.89 2.89
CA LEU A 552 -9.78 50.45 3.88
C LEU A 552 -11.08 51.24 3.70
N ASN A 553 -12.21 50.59 3.92
CA ASN A 553 -13.52 51.19 3.72
C ASN A 553 -13.69 52.52 4.49
N GLY A 554 -14.14 53.57 3.82
CA GLY A 554 -14.37 54.90 4.38
C GLY A 554 -13.09 55.74 4.57
N THR A 555 -11.94 55.32 4.03
CA THR A 555 -10.69 56.06 4.22
C THR A 555 -10.49 57.22 3.25
N VAL A 556 -9.73 58.22 3.71
CA VAL A 556 -9.28 59.34 2.89
C VAL A 556 -7.81 59.11 2.50
N ILE A 557 -7.58 58.60 1.29
CA ILE A 557 -6.22 58.39 0.77
C ILE A 557 -5.59 59.72 0.37
N GLN A 558 -4.31 59.92 0.67
CA GLN A 558 -3.61 61.14 0.28
C GLN A 558 -3.21 61.15 -1.20
N ASN A 559 -3.08 59.98 -1.82
CA ASN A 559 -2.57 59.80 -3.18
C ASN A 559 -3.66 59.97 -4.25
N LEU A 560 -3.23 60.20 -5.49
CA LEU A 560 -4.09 60.24 -6.69
C LEU A 560 -3.97 58.99 -7.55
N SER A 561 -3.59 57.88 -6.94
CA SER A 561 -3.76 56.51 -7.41
C SER A 561 -4.09 55.64 -6.20
N ALA A 562 -4.80 54.54 -6.43
CA ALA A 562 -5.11 53.55 -5.42
C ALA A 562 -4.75 52.16 -5.96
N ASP A 563 -3.77 51.52 -5.33
CA ASP A 563 -3.48 50.11 -5.51
C ASP A 563 -4.60 49.31 -4.81
N LEU A 564 -5.76 49.17 -5.47
CA LEU A 564 -6.89 48.43 -4.93
C LEU A 564 -6.43 47.00 -4.69
N SER A 565 -6.61 46.48 -3.48
CA SER A 565 -6.20 45.12 -3.14
C SER A 565 -7.10 44.51 -2.08
N TRP A 566 -7.27 43.20 -2.15
CA TRP A 566 -8.17 42.42 -1.30
C TRP A 566 -7.52 41.10 -0.92
N SER A 567 -8.14 40.39 0.00
CA SER A 567 -7.90 38.97 0.23
C SER A 567 -9.02 38.16 -0.42
N GLY A 568 -8.66 37.03 -1.02
CA GLY A 568 -9.53 36.14 -1.78
C GLY A 568 -8.75 34.89 -2.22
N GLY A 569 -9.40 34.01 -2.97
CA GLY A 569 -8.92 32.67 -3.32
C GLY A 569 -10.02 31.64 -3.07
N ASP A 570 -9.81 30.38 -3.43
CA ASP A 570 -10.74 29.31 -3.04
C ASP A 570 -10.36 28.61 -1.73
N LEU A 571 -11.31 27.84 -1.18
CA LEU A 571 -11.20 27.11 0.08
C LEU A 571 -10.59 25.71 -0.11
N ASP A 572 -10.82 25.10 -1.27
CA ASP A 572 -10.21 23.84 -1.72
C ASP A 572 -8.86 24.08 -2.45
N GLY A 573 -8.75 25.19 -3.18
CA GLY A 573 -7.52 25.64 -3.84
C GLY A 573 -7.63 25.85 -5.35
N ASP A 574 -8.84 25.85 -5.91
CA ASP A 574 -9.11 26.09 -7.32
C ASP A 574 -8.51 27.40 -7.88
N THR A 575 -8.25 27.44 -9.19
CA THR A 575 -7.80 28.66 -9.86
C THR A 575 -8.95 29.65 -9.98
N VAL A 576 -8.86 30.78 -9.27
CA VAL A 576 -9.88 31.84 -9.33
C VAL A 576 -9.49 33.03 -10.21
N THR A 577 -10.47 33.62 -10.89
CA THR A 577 -10.37 34.94 -11.55
C THR A 577 -11.19 35.99 -10.81
N TYR A 578 -10.84 37.26 -11.01
CA TYR A 578 -11.51 38.41 -10.39
C TYR A 578 -11.97 39.42 -11.44
N ASP A 579 -13.22 39.86 -11.30
CA ASP A 579 -13.77 41.05 -11.95
C ASP A 579 -13.76 42.21 -10.97
N VAL A 580 -13.16 43.33 -11.38
CA VAL A 580 -13.01 44.54 -10.57
C VAL A 580 -13.96 45.60 -11.09
N TYR A 581 -14.82 46.14 -10.23
CA TYR A 581 -15.71 47.26 -10.54
C TYR A 581 -15.27 48.50 -9.75
N LEU A 582 -15.20 49.67 -10.38
CA LEU A 582 -14.74 50.93 -9.76
C LEU A 582 -15.44 52.13 -10.40
N GLU A 583 -16.12 52.95 -9.60
CA GLU A 583 -16.80 54.17 -10.06
C GLU A 583 -16.72 55.31 -9.03
N ALA A 584 -16.93 56.55 -9.49
CA ALA A 584 -16.97 57.74 -8.65
C ALA A 584 -18.42 58.14 -8.32
N GLY A 585 -18.81 58.01 -7.05
CA GLY A 585 -20.09 58.53 -6.53
C GLY A 585 -21.32 57.63 -6.64
N ASP A 586 -21.20 56.38 -7.10
CA ASP A 586 -22.28 55.39 -7.06
C ASP A 586 -22.01 54.33 -5.98
N GLU A 587 -22.91 54.16 -5.01
CA GLU A 587 -22.78 53.18 -3.90
C GLU A 587 -22.90 51.72 -4.36
N THR A 588 -23.27 51.48 -5.62
CA THR A 588 -23.53 50.17 -6.24
C THR A 588 -22.72 49.95 -7.53
N PRO A 589 -21.38 50.12 -7.50
CA PRO A 589 -20.54 50.22 -8.70
C PRO A 589 -20.71 49.04 -9.66
N ASP A 590 -21.16 49.33 -10.89
CA ASP A 590 -21.35 48.34 -11.96
C ASP A 590 -20.45 48.57 -13.20
N VAL A 591 -19.71 49.69 -13.24
CA VAL A 591 -18.65 49.95 -14.22
C VAL A 591 -17.46 49.01 -14.00
N LEU A 592 -17.31 48.07 -14.93
CA LEU A 592 -16.22 47.09 -14.98
C LEU A 592 -14.89 47.77 -15.35
N ALA A 593 -13.92 47.67 -14.44
CA ALA A 593 -12.60 48.30 -14.51
C ALA A 593 -11.47 47.28 -14.80
N SER A 594 -11.67 46.01 -14.45
CA SER A 594 -10.85 44.86 -14.85
C SER A 594 -11.73 43.61 -14.96
N ASN A 595 -11.34 42.65 -15.81
CA ASN A 595 -12.12 41.45 -16.13
C ASN A 595 -11.20 40.22 -16.14
N ASP A 596 -11.63 39.09 -15.59
CA ASP A 596 -10.92 37.80 -15.58
C ASP A 596 -9.45 37.86 -15.08
N GLN A 597 -9.12 38.80 -14.17
CA GLN A 597 -7.74 38.94 -13.71
C GLN A 597 -7.39 37.92 -12.62
N ILE A 598 -6.19 37.32 -12.69
CA ILE A 598 -5.69 36.32 -11.72
C ILE A 598 -5.06 36.94 -10.46
N GLY A 599 -5.04 38.27 -10.34
CA GLY A 599 -4.37 38.99 -9.25
C GLY A 599 -5.35 39.57 -8.23
N ILE A 600 -5.02 39.45 -6.94
CA ILE A 600 -5.75 40.08 -5.82
C ILE A 600 -5.48 41.59 -5.64
N ALA A 601 -5.02 42.24 -6.70
CA ALA A 601 -4.69 43.67 -6.73
C ALA A 601 -4.92 44.29 -8.11
N TYR A 602 -5.22 45.59 -8.15
CA TYR A 602 -5.53 46.37 -9.34
C TYR A 602 -5.07 47.83 -9.14
N ASP A 603 -4.16 48.31 -9.98
CA ASP A 603 -3.82 49.74 -10.05
C ASP A 603 -4.98 50.50 -10.68
N SER A 604 -5.61 51.39 -9.90
CA SER A 604 -6.71 52.24 -10.38
C SER A 604 -6.31 53.23 -11.49
N GLY A 605 -5.01 53.41 -11.71
CA GLY A 605 -4.46 54.51 -12.48
C GLY A 605 -4.75 55.87 -11.81
N PRO A 606 -4.64 56.98 -12.57
CA PRO A 606 -4.78 58.33 -12.03
C PRO A 606 -6.24 58.68 -11.68
N LEU A 607 -6.49 58.89 -10.40
CA LEU A 607 -7.79 59.27 -9.83
C LEU A 607 -7.97 60.80 -9.76
N LEU A 608 -9.23 61.24 -9.76
CA LEU A 608 -9.58 62.64 -9.57
C LEU A 608 -9.31 63.08 -8.11
N PRO A 609 -8.73 64.27 -7.86
CA PRO A 609 -8.56 64.81 -6.51
C PRO A 609 -9.88 65.29 -5.92
N ASN A 610 -10.09 65.09 -4.61
CA ASN A 610 -11.32 65.43 -3.90
C ASN A 610 -12.56 64.75 -4.53
N ALA A 611 -12.44 63.46 -4.85
CA ALA A 611 -13.52 62.61 -5.34
C ALA A 611 -13.70 61.39 -4.44
N HIS A 612 -14.94 60.92 -4.33
CA HIS A 612 -15.36 59.76 -3.54
C HIS A 612 -15.62 58.61 -4.50
N TYR A 613 -14.86 57.52 -4.33
CA TYR A 613 -14.90 56.33 -5.17
C TYR A 613 -15.48 55.15 -4.40
N TYR A 614 -16.21 54.30 -5.13
CA TYR A 614 -16.73 53.02 -4.67
C TYR A 614 -16.23 51.91 -5.60
N TRP A 615 -15.94 50.75 -5.03
CA TRP A 615 -15.47 49.58 -5.77
C TRP A 615 -15.99 48.28 -5.17
N ARG A 616 -16.02 47.21 -5.97
CA ARG A 616 -16.31 45.84 -5.51
C ARG A 616 -15.54 44.83 -6.33
N ILE A 617 -15.45 43.61 -5.81
CA ILE A 617 -14.86 42.45 -6.49
C ILE A 617 -15.93 41.38 -6.66
N VAL A 618 -16.02 40.78 -7.84
CA VAL A 618 -16.65 39.47 -8.04
C VAL A 618 -15.52 38.48 -8.32
N VAL A 619 -15.58 37.30 -7.71
CA VAL A 619 -14.60 36.23 -7.89
C VAL A 619 -15.30 34.98 -8.45
N GLN A 620 -14.62 34.27 -9.34
CA GLN A 620 -15.12 33.08 -10.02
C GLN A 620 -14.05 31.96 -9.98
N ASP A 621 -14.45 30.70 -9.79
CA ASP A 621 -13.56 29.52 -9.88
C ASP A 621 -13.46 28.99 -11.34
N GLU A 622 -12.57 28.01 -11.56
CA GLU A 622 -12.41 27.36 -12.88
C GLU A 622 -13.60 26.46 -13.29
N HIS A 623 -14.53 26.19 -12.36
CA HIS A 623 -15.71 25.34 -12.55
C HIS A 623 -17.02 26.13 -12.81
N GLY A 624 -17.02 27.45 -12.58
CA GLY A 624 -18.11 28.39 -12.86
C GLY A 624 -18.94 28.84 -11.65
N ALA A 625 -18.56 28.52 -10.41
CA ALA A 625 -19.19 29.13 -9.23
C ALA A 625 -18.66 30.55 -9.00
N THR A 626 -19.50 31.43 -8.43
CA THR A 626 -19.18 32.85 -8.28
C THR A 626 -19.58 33.41 -6.92
N THR A 627 -18.73 34.26 -6.36
CA THR A 627 -18.99 34.98 -5.10
C THR A 627 -18.77 36.48 -5.30
N ALA A 628 -19.79 37.28 -4.98
CA ALA A 628 -19.71 38.74 -5.00
C ALA A 628 -19.28 39.28 -3.63
N GLY A 629 -18.20 40.06 -3.60
CA GLY A 629 -17.76 40.81 -2.43
C GLY A 629 -18.67 42.02 -2.15
N PRO A 630 -18.62 42.57 -0.92
CA PRO A 630 -19.29 43.83 -0.58
C PRO A 630 -18.70 45.01 -1.36
N ALA A 631 -19.50 46.07 -1.53
CA ALA A 631 -19.00 47.34 -2.02
C ALA A 631 -18.18 48.05 -0.94
N TRP A 632 -17.08 48.68 -1.35
CA TRP A 632 -16.14 49.42 -0.51
C TRP A 632 -15.90 50.84 -1.02
N ASP A 633 -15.63 51.77 -0.12
CA ASP A 633 -15.50 53.20 -0.45
C ASP A 633 -14.18 53.85 0.02
N PHE A 634 -13.71 54.87 -0.71
CA PHE A 634 -12.61 55.75 -0.29
C PHE A 634 -12.65 57.12 -0.97
N THR A 635 -12.01 58.13 -0.37
CA THR A 635 -11.93 59.52 -0.91
C THR A 635 -10.49 59.96 -1.15
N THR A 636 -10.23 60.69 -2.23
CA THR A 636 -8.90 61.28 -2.52
C THR A 636 -8.70 62.64 -1.84
N ALA A 637 -7.56 62.86 -1.19
CA ALA A 637 -7.27 64.08 -0.41
C ALA A 637 -6.68 65.24 -1.23
N THR A 638 -6.50 66.38 -0.56
CA THR A 638 -5.94 67.62 -1.10
C THR A 638 -4.46 67.84 -0.76
N GLY A 639 -3.60 66.80 -0.88
CA GLY A 639 -2.14 66.98 -0.77
C GLY A 639 -1.27 65.72 -0.58
N ALA A 640 -1.08 64.91 -1.63
CA ALA A 640 -0.27 63.68 -1.61
C ALA A 640 1.20 63.86 -1.15
N THR A 641 1.79 62.78 -0.61
CA THR A 641 3.22 62.68 -0.24
C THR A 641 3.83 61.36 -0.72
N CYS A 642 5.15 61.30 -0.92
CA CYS A 642 5.80 60.17 -1.60
C CYS A 642 6.54 59.20 -0.66
N PRO A 643 6.16 57.90 -0.56
CA PRO A 643 6.83 56.91 0.30
C PRO A 643 7.87 56.05 -0.44
N ILE A 644 8.71 55.35 0.34
CA ILE A 644 9.62 54.28 -0.13
C ILE A 644 9.12 52.94 0.43
N ILE A 645 9.12 51.90 -0.40
CA ILE A 645 8.79 50.52 -0.05
C ILE A 645 10.11 49.72 -0.01
N LEU A 646 10.31 48.88 1.00
CA LEU A 646 11.48 48.01 1.16
C LEU A 646 11.09 46.69 1.83
N THR A 647 11.37 45.56 1.16
CA THR A 647 10.98 44.21 1.57
C THR A 647 12.19 43.27 1.48
N LEU A 648 12.40 42.45 2.51
CA LEU A 648 13.50 41.47 2.59
C LEU A 648 12.95 40.04 2.57
N GLN A 649 13.61 39.13 1.84
CA GLN A 649 13.39 37.69 1.90
C GLN A 649 14.23 37.04 3.01
N PHE A 650 13.97 35.77 3.33
CA PHE A 650 14.73 35.03 4.34
C PHE A 650 16.22 34.89 3.94
N PRO A 651 17.18 35.32 4.79
CA PRO A 651 18.60 35.25 4.46
C PRO A 651 19.08 33.82 4.17
N GLN A 652 19.57 33.60 2.95
CA GLN A 652 20.14 32.33 2.52
C GLN A 652 21.60 32.26 2.98
N ALA A 653 21.94 31.25 3.78
CA ALA A 653 23.31 31.05 4.26
C ALA A 653 23.96 29.87 3.55
N ASN A 654 25.12 30.10 2.93
CA ASN A 654 26.00 29.05 2.40
C ASN A 654 27.36 29.18 3.08
N ASN A 655 27.68 28.22 3.95
CA ASN A 655 28.83 28.29 4.85
C ASN A 655 28.86 29.64 5.60
N LEU A 656 29.94 30.42 5.50
CA LEU A 656 30.08 31.72 6.16
C LEU A 656 29.52 32.91 5.35
N THR A 657 28.86 32.68 4.21
CA THR A 657 28.27 33.74 3.37
C THR A 657 26.76 33.80 3.56
N ALA A 658 26.23 34.97 3.92
CA ALA A 658 24.79 35.25 3.85
C ALA A 658 24.45 36.00 2.55
N SER A 659 23.31 35.68 1.97
CA SER A 659 22.70 36.38 0.84
C SER A 659 21.27 36.78 1.20
N VAL A 660 20.92 38.05 1.00
CA VAL A 660 19.59 38.61 1.26
C VAL A 660 19.03 39.17 -0.04
N ASN A 661 17.95 38.56 -0.49
CA ASN A 661 17.18 39.00 -1.65
C ASN A 661 15.95 39.80 -1.20
N GLY A 662 15.25 40.48 -2.11
CA GLY A 662 14.14 41.37 -1.75
C GLY A 662 13.70 42.30 -2.88
N SER A 663 12.93 43.33 -2.52
CA SER A 663 12.49 44.39 -3.43
C SER A 663 12.52 45.76 -2.76
N VAL A 664 12.70 46.82 -3.56
CA VAL A 664 12.75 48.21 -3.09
C VAL A 664 12.27 49.14 -4.19
N ASP A 665 11.33 50.05 -3.88
CA ASP A 665 10.67 50.90 -4.88
C ASP A 665 10.07 52.19 -4.26
N SER A 666 9.61 53.14 -5.08
CA SER A 666 8.85 54.31 -4.65
C SER A 666 7.87 54.81 -5.72
N ILE A 667 6.61 54.98 -5.31
CA ILE A 667 5.44 55.32 -6.14
C ILE A 667 5.61 56.59 -7.01
N CYS A 668 6.50 57.51 -6.63
CA CYS A 668 6.62 58.84 -7.21
C CYS A 668 8.03 59.46 -7.08
N SER A 669 9.04 58.64 -6.78
CA SER A 669 10.43 59.08 -6.63
C SER A 669 11.38 57.97 -7.08
N THR A 670 12.67 58.27 -7.26
CA THR A 670 13.65 57.26 -7.71
C THR A 670 14.51 56.83 -6.52
N ILE A 671 14.57 55.52 -6.25
CA ILE A 671 15.51 54.97 -5.27
C ILE A 671 16.94 55.15 -5.81
N THR A 672 17.80 55.79 -5.04
CA THR A 672 19.18 56.15 -5.44
C THR A 672 20.23 55.24 -4.83
N ARG A 673 19.92 54.58 -3.71
CA ARG A 673 20.85 53.71 -2.98
C ARG A 673 20.11 52.74 -2.06
N LEU A 674 20.68 51.54 -1.89
CA LEU A 674 20.37 50.60 -0.83
C LEU A 674 21.67 50.30 -0.05
N ASN A 675 21.73 50.76 1.21
CA ASN A 675 22.89 50.56 2.10
C ASN A 675 22.62 49.41 3.08
N TRP A 676 23.65 48.62 3.37
CA TRP A 676 23.60 47.48 4.28
C TRP A 676 24.50 47.69 5.48
N GLN A 677 24.09 47.15 6.62
CA GLN A 677 24.89 46.98 7.84
C GLN A 677 24.75 45.51 8.24
N TRP A 678 25.83 44.74 8.19
CA TRP A 678 25.76 43.27 8.27
C TRP A 678 25.84 42.72 9.70
N GLY A 679 25.96 43.57 10.72
CA GLY A 679 25.91 43.18 12.12
C GLY A 679 27.25 42.71 12.73
N ASP A 680 28.27 42.46 11.91
CA ASP A 680 29.67 42.24 12.33
C ASP A 680 30.51 43.54 12.37
N GLY A 681 29.92 44.66 11.96
CA GLY A 681 30.57 45.96 11.80
C GLY A 681 30.94 46.32 10.36
N ALA A 682 30.73 45.41 9.39
CA ALA A 682 30.80 45.73 7.97
C ALA A 682 29.50 46.36 7.46
N GLY A 683 29.62 47.19 6.43
CA GLY A 683 28.48 47.80 5.75
C GLY A 683 28.90 48.46 4.43
N ASP A 684 28.04 48.36 3.42
CA ASP A 684 28.31 48.70 2.03
C ASP A 684 27.02 49.00 1.25
N ASP A 685 27.15 49.40 -0.03
CA ASP A 685 26.00 49.69 -0.89
C ASP A 685 25.83 48.57 -1.92
N GLN A 686 24.76 47.78 -1.80
CA GLN A 686 24.42 46.66 -2.70
C GLN A 686 22.93 46.68 -3.02
N TRP A 687 22.58 46.45 -4.29
CA TRP A 687 21.21 46.12 -4.70
C TRP A 687 20.93 44.63 -4.55
N PHE A 688 19.67 44.22 -4.59
CA PHE A 688 19.30 42.82 -4.47
C PHE A 688 19.77 41.97 -5.67
N PRO A 689 20.20 40.70 -5.46
CA PRO A 689 20.47 40.09 -4.16
C PRO A 689 21.81 40.59 -3.58
N ALA A 690 21.79 41.04 -2.33
CA ALA A 690 22.97 41.53 -1.62
C ALA A 690 23.61 40.39 -0.82
N SER A 691 24.95 40.37 -0.66
CA SER A 691 25.63 39.31 0.10
C SER A 691 26.89 39.76 0.84
N HIS A 692 27.18 39.10 1.96
CA HIS A 692 28.35 39.33 2.80
C HIS A 692 28.92 38.03 3.36
N THR A 693 30.23 37.98 3.60
CA THR A 693 30.93 36.81 4.12
C THR A 693 31.63 37.13 5.43
N TYR A 694 31.23 36.42 6.49
CA TYR A 694 31.63 36.68 7.86
C TYR A 694 32.91 35.91 8.23
N ALA A 695 33.65 36.43 9.21
CA ALA A 695 34.90 35.81 9.66
C ALA A 695 34.71 34.59 10.59
N VAL A 696 33.54 34.46 11.23
CA VAL A 696 33.18 33.36 12.13
C VAL A 696 31.71 32.99 11.96
N SER A 697 31.36 31.73 12.28
CA SER A 697 29.96 31.31 12.37
C SER A 697 29.25 31.98 13.54
N GLY A 698 27.96 32.29 13.37
CA GLY A 698 27.20 33.04 14.36
C GLY A 698 25.86 33.54 13.83
N MET A 699 25.12 34.20 14.72
CA MET A 699 23.88 34.90 14.41
C MET A 699 24.18 36.39 14.23
N TYR A 700 23.72 36.99 13.12
CA TYR A 700 23.99 38.38 12.78
C TYR A 700 22.70 39.12 12.40
N HIS A 701 22.49 40.30 12.99
CA HIS A 701 21.38 41.19 12.64
C HIS A 701 21.79 42.07 11.47
N ILE A 702 21.13 41.89 10.33
CA ILE A 702 21.41 42.57 9.07
C ILE A 702 20.36 43.67 8.88
N THR A 703 20.79 44.91 8.72
CA THR A 703 19.91 46.07 8.49
C THR A 703 20.14 46.66 7.11
N ALA A 704 19.06 46.83 6.34
CA ALA A 704 19.06 47.47 5.03
C ALA A 704 18.37 48.84 5.12
N THR A 705 18.93 49.85 4.45
CA THR A 705 18.40 51.22 4.37
C THR A 705 18.32 51.69 2.93
N ALA A 706 17.11 51.89 2.43
CA ALA A 706 16.84 52.49 1.12
C ALA A 706 16.84 54.02 1.21
N TYR A 707 17.29 54.69 0.14
CA TYR A 707 17.32 56.16 -0.02
C TYR A 707 16.69 56.54 -1.35
N ASN A 708 15.90 57.63 -1.41
CA ASN A 708 15.41 58.18 -2.69
C ASN A 708 16.08 59.51 -3.08
N ASN A 709 15.80 59.97 -4.30
CA ASN A 709 16.25 61.26 -4.84
C ASN A 709 15.63 62.50 -4.17
N LEU A 710 14.68 62.32 -3.24
CA LEU A 710 14.10 63.37 -2.39
C LEU A 710 14.75 63.44 -1.00
N GLY A 711 15.74 62.56 -0.71
CA GLY A 711 16.45 62.52 0.57
C GLY A 711 15.71 61.79 1.70
N GLN A 712 14.63 61.08 1.38
CA GLN A 712 13.88 60.24 2.32
C GLN A 712 14.55 58.86 2.43
N THR A 713 14.26 58.15 3.54
CA THR A 713 14.80 56.82 3.81
C THR A 713 13.75 55.84 4.34
N GLN A 714 13.97 54.56 4.10
CA GLN A 714 13.21 53.45 4.69
C GLN A 714 14.18 52.37 5.17
N VAL A 715 13.92 51.80 6.35
CA VAL A 715 14.81 50.81 7.01
C VAL A 715 14.08 49.48 7.18
N GLN A 716 14.79 48.37 6.99
CA GLN A 716 14.36 47.01 7.35
C GLN A 716 15.49 46.27 8.08
N THR A 717 15.15 45.31 8.94
CA THR A 717 16.13 44.44 9.62
C THR A 717 15.70 42.99 9.53
N THR A 718 16.67 42.11 9.31
CA THR A 718 16.52 40.65 9.28
C THR A 718 17.67 40.01 10.08
N THR A 719 17.64 38.69 10.27
CA THR A 719 18.67 37.97 11.03
C THR A 719 19.13 36.74 10.25
N ALA A 720 20.44 36.59 10.07
CA ALA A 720 21.05 35.43 9.43
C ALA A 720 21.86 34.61 10.43
N TYR A 721 21.75 33.29 10.36
CA TYR A 721 22.75 32.37 10.93
C TYR A 721 23.71 31.96 9.82
N VAL A 722 24.99 32.21 10.00
CA VAL A 722 26.06 31.75 9.08
C VAL A 722 26.93 30.71 9.77
N GLY A 723 27.39 29.75 8.99
CA GLY A 723 27.79 28.44 9.48
C GLY A 723 26.57 27.54 9.78
N LEU A 724 26.87 26.26 10.00
CA LEU A 724 25.88 25.21 10.25
C LEU A 724 25.25 25.38 11.64
N ASN A 725 23.99 25.81 11.72
CA ASN A 725 23.25 25.87 12.97
C ASN A 725 22.61 24.52 13.29
N THR A 726 23.39 23.64 13.92
CA THR A 726 22.92 22.30 14.31
C THR A 726 21.96 22.30 15.50
N GLY A 727 21.75 23.42 16.21
CA GLY A 727 20.87 23.50 17.37
C GLY A 727 21.49 23.11 18.72
N GLU A 728 20.87 23.57 19.81
CA GLU A 728 21.28 23.23 21.18
C GLU A 728 20.91 21.77 21.51
N MET A 729 21.86 20.98 22.02
CA MET A 729 21.64 19.58 22.40
C MET A 729 21.80 19.35 23.91
N VAL A 730 20.94 18.49 24.45
CA VAL A 730 20.97 17.96 25.81
C VAL A 730 21.68 16.61 25.82
N SER A 731 22.59 16.40 26.77
CA SER A 731 23.24 15.09 26.97
C SER A 731 22.38 14.18 27.85
N ILE A 732 21.96 13.03 27.32
CA ILE A 732 21.23 12.00 28.06
C ILE A 732 22.24 10.94 28.55
N PRO A 733 22.33 10.67 29.87
CA PRO A 733 23.32 9.75 30.41
C PRO A 733 23.00 8.29 30.11
N ALA A 734 24.05 7.47 29.94
CA ALA A 734 23.92 6.02 29.83
C ALA A 734 23.24 5.41 31.06
N GLY A 735 22.44 4.37 30.88
CA GLY A 735 21.77 3.65 31.96
C GLY A 735 20.32 3.25 31.67
N ASN A 736 19.74 2.54 32.63
CA ASN A 736 18.38 2.02 32.57
C ASN A 736 17.31 3.12 32.68
N PHE A 737 16.21 2.94 31.94
CA PHE A 737 14.95 3.65 32.13
C PHE A 737 13.77 2.67 32.01
N GLN A 738 12.56 3.08 32.40
CA GLN A 738 11.34 2.30 32.15
C GLN A 738 10.67 2.81 30.88
N MET A 739 10.40 1.91 29.93
CA MET A 739 9.76 2.19 28.65
C MET A 739 8.32 1.65 28.64
N GLY A 740 7.38 2.43 28.11
CA GLY A 740 5.96 2.10 28.04
C GLY A 740 5.12 2.64 29.20
N CYS A 741 3.86 2.22 29.27
CA CYS A 741 2.86 2.78 30.19
C CYS A 741 2.82 2.05 31.54
N ASP A 742 2.93 2.81 32.64
CA ASP A 742 2.68 2.29 34.00
C ASP A 742 1.21 2.52 34.39
N PRO A 743 0.40 1.47 34.61
CA PRO A 743 -1.00 1.61 35.03
C PRO A 743 -1.22 2.39 36.34
N ALA A 744 -0.18 2.62 37.15
CA ALA A 744 -0.23 3.46 38.35
C ALA A 744 0.14 4.94 38.10
N HIS A 745 0.88 5.26 37.04
CA HIS A 745 1.47 6.59 36.79
C HIS A 745 1.18 7.08 35.35
N ASN A 746 -0.11 7.12 34.99
CA ASN A 746 -0.55 7.39 33.61
C ASN A 746 -1.50 8.60 33.47
N GLY A 747 -1.35 9.63 34.32
CA GLY A 747 -2.07 10.91 34.13
C GLY A 747 -3.60 10.76 34.18
N VAL A 748 -4.11 9.88 35.05
CA VAL A 748 -5.52 9.43 35.18
C VAL A 748 -6.11 8.63 34.01
N PHE A 749 -5.33 8.31 32.96
CA PHE A 749 -5.79 7.48 31.85
C PHE A 749 -5.44 5.99 32.03
N THR A 750 -6.16 5.09 31.37
CA THR A 750 -5.81 3.66 31.29
C THR A 750 -4.71 3.45 30.25
N CYS A 751 -3.73 2.58 30.52
CA CYS A 751 -2.76 2.16 29.52
C CYS A 751 -3.44 1.41 28.36
N ILE A 752 -3.08 1.75 27.12
CA ILE A 752 -3.49 1.01 25.93
C ILE A 752 -2.50 -0.11 25.61
N SER A 753 -2.96 -1.15 24.92
CA SER A 753 -2.23 -2.43 24.79
C SER A 753 -0.88 -2.33 24.07
N ASN A 754 -0.76 -1.40 23.13
CA ASN A 754 0.46 -1.13 22.37
C ASN A 754 1.54 -0.36 23.15
N GLU A 755 1.19 0.23 24.30
CA GLU A 755 2.13 0.86 25.24
C GLU A 755 2.60 -0.11 26.34
N LEU A 756 2.17 -1.37 26.29
CA LEU A 756 2.43 -2.39 27.30
C LEU A 756 3.27 -3.55 26.74
N PRO A 757 4.06 -4.25 27.57
CA PRO A 757 4.28 -3.99 28.99
C PRO A 757 5.20 -2.80 29.26
N LEU A 758 5.07 -2.21 30.46
CA LEU A 758 6.15 -1.42 31.06
C LEU A 758 7.38 -2.32 31.24
N HIS A 759 8.52 -1.96 30.65
CA HIS A 759 9.72 -2.79 30.65
C HIS A 759 11.01 -1.96 30.77
N THR A 760 12.04 -2.54 31.38
CA THR A 760 13.31 -1.84 31.64
C THR A 760 14.27 -1.97 30.47
N ILE A 761 14.68 -0.84 29.91
CA ILE A 761 15.64 -0.75 28.79
C ILE A 761 16.91 -0.03 29.23
N TYR A 762 18.07 -0.58 28.92
CA TYR A 762 19.36 0.13 28.99
C TYR A 762 19.59 0.91 27.69
N LEU A 763 19.92 2.21 27.79
CA LEU A 763 20.44 2.99 26.67
C LEU A 763 21.87 3.45 26.94
N ASN A 764 22.67 3.55 25.89
CA ASN A 764 23.96 4.24 25.90
C ASN A 764 23.80 5.73 26.22
N ALA A 765 24.92 6.46 26.29
CA ALA A 765 24.88 7.92 26.33
C ALA A 765 24.70 8.46 24.91
N TYR A 766 23.84 9.45 24.75
CA TYR A 766 23.60 10.15 23.49
C TYR A 766 23.30 11.62 23.77
N THR A 767 23.35 12.45 22.74
CA THR A 767 22.78 13.81 22.80
C THR A 767 21.47 13.84 22.03
N ILE A 768 20.48 14.60 22.50
CA ILE A 768 19.23 14.87 21.78
C ILE A 768 19.05 16.37 21.62
N ASP A 769 18.44 16.80 20.53
CA ASP A 769 18.08 18.20 20.34
C ASP A 769 17.12 18.66 21.44
N LYS A 770 17.44 19.80 22.05
CA LYS A 770 16.67 20.37 23.16
C LYS A 770 15.27 20.79 22.72
N TYR A 771 15.11 21.10 21.43
CA TYR A 771 13.93 21.61 20.77
C TYR A 771 13.63 20.77 19.52
N GLU A 772 12.43 20.94 18.96
CA GLU A 772 12.11 20.53 17.59
C GLU A 772 13.02 21.28 16.58
N VAL A 773 13.32 20.69 15.42
CA VAL A 773 14.07 21.38 14.35
C VAL A 773 13.26 22.54 13.80
N THR A 774 13.82 23.75 13.77
CA THR A 774 13.08 24.94 13.34
C THR A 774 13.10 25.16 11.82
N ASN A 775 12.14 25.97 11.33
CA ASN A 775 12.10 26.44 9.94
C ASN A 775 13.46 27.01 9.47
N ALA A 776 14.08 27.88 10.28
CA ALA A 776 15.37 28.49 9.95
C ALA A 776 16.53 27.48 9.90
N GLN A 777 16.48 26.43 10.71
CA GLN A 777 17.47 25.35 10.69
C GLN A 777 17.30 24.47 9.46
N TYR A 778 16.07 24.01 9.17
CA TYR A 778 15.77 23.17 8.01
C TYR A 778 16.09 23.90 6.69
N ALA A 779 15.79 25.21 6.62
CA ALA A 779 16.12 26.05 5.48
C ALA A 779 17.61 25.97 5.07
N GLN A 780 18.55 25.90 6.03
CA GLN A 780 19.98 25.78 5.70
C GLN A 780 20.29 24.50 4.90
N CYS A 781 19.60 23.38 5.17
CA CYS A 781 19.78 22.13 4.44
C CYS A 781 19.25 22.22 3.00
N VAL A 782 18.15 22.96 2.82
CA VAL A 782 17.56 23.26 1.50
C VAL A 782 18.45 24.21 0.71
N THR A 783 18.96 25.29 1.32
CA THR A 783 19.94 26.20 0.69
C THR A 783 21.22 25.46 0.26
N ALA A 784 21.63 24.43 1.02
CA ALA A 784 22.77 23.57 0.69
C ALA A 784 22.47 22.49 -0.38
N GLY A 785 21.21 22.36 -0.83
CA GLY A 785 20.79 21.33 -1.79
C GLY A 785 20.77 19.91 -1.24
N ALA A 786 20.83 19.74 0.09
CA ALA A 786 20.85 18.43 0.75
C ALA A 786 19.46 17.98 1.24
N CYS A 787 18.51 18.91 1.37
CA CYS A 787 17.10 18.64 1.67
C CYS A 787 16.20 19.21 0.57
N THR A 788 15.06 18.57 0.32
CA THR A 788 13.94 19.16 -0.42
C THR A 788 13.14 20.11 0.48
N VAL A 789 12.41 21.06 -0.12
CA VAL A 789 11.48 21.92 0.63
C VAL A 789 10.34 21.10 1.28
N PRO A 790 9.75 21.54 2.40
CA PRO A 790 8.54 20.93 2.96
C PRO A 790 7.38 20.92 1.96
N GLY A 791 6.49 19.93 2.07
CA GLY A 791 5.39 19.72 1.13
C GLY A 791 4.33 20.83 1.12
N SER A 792 4.25 21.65 2.16
CA SER A 792 3.49 22.91 2.18
C SER A 792 4.22 23.97 3.01
N PHE A 793 4.18 25.22 2.54
CA PHE A 793 4.85 26.36 3.19
C PHE A 793 3.94 27.07 4.22
N ALA A 794 2.72 26.57 4.41
CA ALA A 794 1.73 27.11 5.35
C ALA A 794 1.61 26.26 6.62
N SER A 795 1.21 26.90 7.73
CA SER A 795 0.64 26.24 8.90
C SER A 795 -0.87 26.55 8.99
N TYR A 796 -1.58 25.90 9.92
CA TYR A 796 -3.05 25.85 9.93
C TYR A 796 -3.75 27.21 9.89
N THR A 797 -3.16 28.24 10.51
CA THR A 797 -3.67 29.62 10.51
C THR A 797 -2.80 30.61 9.74
N ARG A 798 -1.71 30.14 9.10
CA ARG A 798 -0.63 30.99 8.57
C ARG A 798 -0.25 30.56 7.15
N PRO A 799 -0.86 31.15 6.10
CA PRO A 799 -0.53 30.85 4.70
C PRO A 799 0.96 31.06 4.33
N SER A 800 1.68 31.89 5.09
CA SER A 800 3.13 32.08 4.97
C SER A 800 3.81 31.74 6.29
N TYR A 801 4.29 30.50 6.40
CA TYR A 801 4.94 29.94 7.59
C TYR A 801 6.42 29.61 7.35
N TYR A 802 6.73 28.62 6.51
CA TYR A 802 8.08 28.05 6.37
C TYR A 802 9.13 29.08 5.91
N THR A 803 8.78 29.91 4.93
CA THR A 803 9.68 30.94 4.35
C THR A 803 9.63 32.29 5.07
N ASN A 804 8.79 32.41 6.11
CA ASN A 804 8.51 33.67 6.79
C ASN A 804 9.46 33.89 7.98
N THR A 805 10.19 34.99 7.98
CA THR A 805 11.18 35.34 9.03
C THR A 805 10.56 35.46 10.43
N LEU A 806 9.26 35.74 10.54
CA LEU A 806 8.54 35.78 11.83
C LEU A 806 8.43 34.39 12.49
N TYR A 807 8.39 33.32 11.68
CA TYR A 807 8.26 31.94 12.15
C TYR A 807 9.58 31.15 12.05
N ALA A 808 10.70 31.86 11.92
CA ALA A 808 12.06 31.31 11.84
C ALA A 808 12.39 30.30 12.96
N ASN A 809 11.92 30.57 14.18
CA ASN A 809 12.17 29.78 15.39
C ASN A 809 10.99 28.85 15.77
N TYR A 810 10.05 28.62 14.86
CA TYR A 810 8.95 27.66 15.03
C TYR A 810 9.35 26.31 14.39
N PRO A 811 8.79 25.17 14.81
CA PRO A 811 9.14 23.85 14.27
C PRO A 811 8.87 23.75 12.77
N VAL A 812 9.74 23.07 12.04
CA VAL A 812 9.44 22.69 10.65
C VAL A 812 8.33 21.64 10.64
N ILE A 813 7.32 21.86 9.80
CA ILE A 813 6.16 20.98 9.59
C ILE A 813 5.98 20.71 8.11
N ASN A 814 5.04 19.84 7.75
CA ASN A 814 4.86 19.33 6.39
C ASN A 814 6.16 18.69 5.86
N VAL A 815 6.85 17.92 6.72
CA VAL A 815 8.03 17.13 6.35
C VAL A 815 7.80 15.63 6.53
N ASP A 816 8.20 14.84 5.54
CA ASP A 816 8.15 13.38 5.60
C ASP A 816 9.33 12.77 6.39
N TRP A 817 9.30 11.44 6.61
CA TRP A 817 10.32 10.76 7.42
C TRP A 817 11.69 10.73 6.74
N TYR A 818 11.74 10.69 5.41
CA TYR A 818 12.99 10.75 4.64
C TYR A 818 13.58 12.16 4.66
N GLN A 819 12.77 13.21 4.56
CA GLN A 819 13.18 14.60 4.74
C GLN A 819 13.78 14.84 6.13
N ALA A 820 13.12 14.37 7.18
CA ALA A 820 13.62 14.41 8.55
C ALA A 820 14.96 13.66 8.69
N THR A 821 15.06 12.46 8.12
CA THR A 821 16.28 11.64 8.11
C THR A 821 17.43 12.30 7.33
N ASN A 822 17.14 12.89 6.16
CA ASN A 822 18.11 13.61 5.33
C ASN A 822 18.66 14.83 6.07
N TYR A 823 17.80 15.63 6.71
CA TYR A 823 18.24 16.75 7.53
C TYR A 823 19.17 16.30 8.66
N CYS A 824 18.73 15.33 9.48
CA CYS A 824 19.55 14.86 10.60
C CYS A 824 20.90 14.33 10.11
N THR A 825 20.92 13.55 9.02
CA THR A 825 22.16 13.03 8.41
C THR A 825 23.09 14.17 7.95
N TRP A 826 22.53 15.21 7.30
CA TRP A 826 23.27 16.37 6.83
C TRP A 826 23.92 17.18 7.96
N VAL A 827 23.25 17.32 9.12
CA VAL A 827 23.86 17.96 10.31
C VAL A 827 24.77 17.03 11.14
N GLY A 828 25.11 15.84 10.65
CA GLY A 828 25.99 14.89 11.34
C GLY A 828 25.32 14.15 12.51
N LYS A 829 24.00 13.98 12.44
CA LYS A 829 23.11 13.37 13.44
C LYS A 829 22.30 12.24 12.80
N ARG A 830 21.29 11.73 13.51
CA ARG A 830 20.23 10.85 13.00
C ARG A 830 18.91 11.14 13.73
N LEU A 831 17.80 10.51 13.34
CA LEU A 831 16.59 10.50 14.17
C LEU A 831 16.81 9.69 15.47
N PRO A 832 16.18 10.06 16.60
CA PRO A 832 16.13 9.25 17.82
C PRO A 832 15.51 7.88 17.54
N THR A 833 15.87 6.85 18.30
CA THR A 833 14.98 5.69 18.42
C THR A 833 13.78 6.02 19.30
N GLU A 834 12.71 5.22 19.23
CA GLU A 834 11.53 5.40 20.09
C GLU A 834 11.92 5.39 21.58
N ALA A 835 12.86 4.51 21.96
CA ALA A 835 13.38 4.43 23.32
C ALA A 835 14.22 5.65 23.70
N GLU A 836 15.03 6.19 22.79
CA GLU A 836 15.82 7.41 23.03
C GLU A 836 14.93 8.65 23.17
N TRP A 837 13.86 8.73 22.39
CA TRP A 837 12.84 9.76 22.53
C TRP A 837 12.14 9.65 23.89
N GLU A 838 11.65 8.45 24.24
CA GLU A 838 10.90 8.26 25.49
C GLU A 838 11.78 8.50 26.72
N LYS A 839 13.03 8.00 26.75
CA LYS A 839 13.96 8.29 27.85
C LYS A 839 14.24 9.79 27.98
N ALA A 840 14.43 10.51 26.87
CA ALA A 840 14.66 11.94 26.88
C ALA A 840 13.47 12.75 27.45
N ALA A 841 12.24 12.28 27.23
CA ALA A 841 11.02 12.85 27.81
C ALA A 841 10.80 12.42 29.27
N ARG A 842 11.04 11.14 29.61
CA ARG A 842 10.67 10.52 30.89
C ARG A 842 11.66 10.76 32.02
N GLY A 843 12.96 10.72 31.74
CA GLY A 843 13.99 10.64 32.77
C GLY A 843 14.68 9.28 32.84
N GLY A 844 14.82 8.73 34.04
CA GLY A 844 15.49 7.44 34.30
C GLY A 844 14.51 6.35 34.73
N ILE A 845 14.67 5.82 35.94
CA ILE A 845 13.72 4.89 36.59
C ILE A 845 12.46 5.59 37.13
N ASP A 846 12.05 6.69 36.49
CA ASP A 846 10.91 7.51 36.84
C ASP A 846 9.74 7.13 35.92
N ASN A 847 8.54 6.89 36.48
CA ASN A 847 7.40 6.39 35.72
C ASN A 847 6.41 7.49 35.28
N ARG A 848 6.73 8.77 35.49
CA ARG A 848 5.89 9.95 35.19
C ARG A 848 5.08 9.86 33.89
N ALA A 849 3.84 10.35 33.94
CA ALA A 849 2.93 10.39 32.80
C ALA A 849 3.30 11.43 31.73
N TYR A 850 3.79 12.61 32.14
CA TYR A 850 4.16 13.75 31.28
C TYR A 850 5.62 14.16 31.55
N PRO A 851 6.30 14.90 30.64
CA PRO A 851 7.72 15.24 30.82
C PRO A 851 8.03 15.95 32.14
N TRP A 852 7.14 16.87 32.56
CA TRP A 852 7.24 17.61 33.82
C TRP A 852 6.86 16.80 35.07
N GLY A 853 6.07 15.71 34.94
CA GLY A 853 5.59 14.88 36.06
C GLY A 853 4.18 14.31 35.82
N ASP A 854 3.44 14.05 36.90
CA ASP A 854 2.06 13.51 36.84
C ASP A 854 0.96 14.58 36.92
N GLN A 855 1.32 15.88 36.95
CA GLN A 855 0.34 16.96 36.82
C GLN A 855 -0.28 16.93 35.42
N ALA A 856 -1.61 16.99 35.34
CA ALA A 856 -2.34 17.05 34.08
C ALA A 856 -1.89 18.26 33.23
N PRO A 857 -1.84 18.13 31.89
CA PRO A 857 -1.37 19.20 31.00
C PRO A 857 -2.29 20.41 31.03
N ASP A 858 -1.69 21.60 30.92
CA ASP A 858 -2.37 22.88 30.74
C ASP A 858 -1.57 23.78 29.78
N CYS A 859 -2.16 24.90 29.37
CA CYS A 859 -1.57 25.82 28.40
C CYS A 859 -0.38 26.65 28.92
N ALA A 860 0.12 26.40 30.14
CA ALA A 860 1.41 26.90 30.63
C ALA A 860 2.50 25.82 30.59
N LEU A 861 2.13 24.55 30.36
CA LEU A 861 3.03 23.39 30.28
C LEU A 861 3.25 22.90 28.85
N THR A 862 2.26 23.07 27.95
CA THR A 862 2.31 22.51 26.58
C THR A 862 1.30 23.21 25.65
N ASN A 863 1.59 23.21 24.34
CA ASN A 863 0.64 23.61 23.30
C ASN A 863 -0.19 22.41 22.83
N PHE A 864 -1.48 22.36 23.18
CA PHE A 864 -2.42 21.30 22.76
C PHE A 864 -3.87 21.81 22.79
N TYR A 865 -4.85 20.93 22.58
CA TYR A 865 -6.27 21.24 22.77
C TYR A 865 -6.73 20.86 24.19
N ASN A 866 -7.20 21.86 24.94
CA ASN A 866 -7.68 21.72 26.31
C ASN A 866 -9.04 22.40 26.46
N ASN A 867 -10.10 21.72 25.99
CA ASN A 867 -11.47 22.28 25.92
C ASN A 867 -11.54 23.57 25.05
N GLY A 868 -10.66 23.65 24.04
CA GLY A 868 -10.30 24.84 23.29
C GLY A 868 -8.80 24.83 22.99
N PHE A 869 -8.33 25.52 21.95
CA PHE A 869 -6.91 25.52 21.63
C PHE A 869 -6.11 26.41 22.60
N CYS A 870 -4.92 25.96 23.03
CA CYS A 870 -3.97 26.82 23.74
C CYS A 870 -3.42 27.95 22.84
N VAL A 871 -3.11 27.63 21.57
CA VAL A 871 -2.64 28.59 20.55
C VAL A 871 -3.47 28.54 19.27
N GLY A 872 -3.90 27.35 18.84
CA GLY A 872 -4.64 27.13 17.58
C GLY A 872 -3.74 26.92 16.35
N ASP A 873 -2.43 26.85 16.57
CA ASP A 873 -1.39 26.53 15.60
C ASP A 873 -0.12 26.17 16.39
N THR A 874 0.97 25.85 15.72
CA THR A 874 2.32 25.73 16.29
C THR A 874 2.76 26.99 17.05
N SER A 875 3.60 26.80 18.07
CA SER A 875 4.27 27.85 18.84
C SER A 875 5.79 27.85 18.57
N GLN A 876 6.45 28.95 18.90
CA GLN A 876 7.91 29.02 18.88
C GLN A 876 8.51 27.93 19.80
N VAL A 877 9.58 27.27 19.37
CA VAL A 877 10.24 26.25 20.20
C VAL A 877 10.77 26.87 21.50
N GLY A 878 10.68 26.13 22.60
CA GLY A 878 11.04 26.57 23.95
C GLY A 878 10.02 27.47 24.65
N SER A 879 8.82 27.63 24.10
CA SER A 879 7.78 28.50 24.69
C SER A 879 7.29 28.04 26.07
N TYR A 880 7.44 26.75 26.41
CA TYR A 880 6.94 26.15 27.65
C TYR A 880 8.08 25.67 28.56
N PRO A 881 8.88 26.57 29.18
CA PRO A 881 10.00 26.19 30.04
C PRO A 881 9.58 25.40 31.29
N ALA A 882 8.30 25.47 31.69
CA ALA A 882 7.74 24.66 32.76
C ALA A 882 7.40 23.22 32.33
N GLY A 883 7.28 22.96 31.02
CA GLY A 883 7.02 21.65 30.42
C GLY A 883 8.28 20.79 30.19
N ALA A 884 9.43 21.20 30.71
CA ALA A 884 10.70 20.52 30.48
C ALA A 884 10.73 19.08 31.04
N SER A 885 11.45 18.19 30.34
CA SER A 885 11.81 16.87 30.85
C SER A 885 12.85 16.95 31.98
N PRO A 886 13.10 15.86 32.74
CA PRO A 886 14.13 15.83 33.79
C PRO A 886 15.55 16.17 33.33
N TYR A 887 15.83 16.05 32.03
CA TYR A 887 17.12 16.39 31.44
C TYR A 887 17.17 17.82 30.87
N GLY A 888 16.04 18.55 30.89
CA GLY A 888 15.93 19.90 30.32
C GLY A 888 15.59 19.93 28.83
N VAL A 889 15.10 18.83 28.27
CA VAL A 889 14.57 18.78 26.89
C VAL A 889 13.17 19.39 26.89
N LEU A 890 12.89 20.26 25.92
CA LEU A 890 11.67 21.06 25.83
C LEU A 890 10.79 20.59 24.66
N ASP A 891 9.50 20.91 24.78
CA ASP A 891 8.45 20.63 23.79
C ASP A 891 8.27 19.13 23.47
N MET A 892 8.72 18.22 24.35
CA MET A 892 8.54 16.75 24.24
C MET A 892 7.07 16.28 24.41
N ALA A 893 6.11 17.19 24.41
CA ALA A 893 4.69 16.93 24.61
C ALA A 893 3.86 18.08 24.03
N GLY A 894 2.98 17.80 23.07
CA GLY A 894 2.26 18.81 22.31
C GLY A 894 3.14 19.50 21.26
N ASN A 895 2.73 20.69 20.84
CA ASN A 895 3.29 21.45 19.71
C ASN A 895 3.26 20.66 18.37
N VAL A 896 4.26 19.86 17.99
CA VAL A 896 4.17 18.95 16.83
C VAL A 896 4.52 17.50 17.17
N MET A 897 3.89 16.55 16.47
CA MET A 897 4.28 15.15 16.55
C MET A 897 5.67 14.97 15.94
N GLU A 898 6.49 14.13 16.56
CA GLU A 898 7.89 13.96 16.16
C GLU A 898 8.16 12.60 15.52
N TRP A 899 8.80 12.61 14.35
CA TRP A 899 9.38 11.43 13.73
C TRP A 899 10.47 10.81 14.61
N VAL A 900 10.36 9.50 14.85
CA VAL A 900 11.47 8.66 15.36
C VAL A 900 11.91 7.66 14.29
N ASN A 901 13.05 7.01 14.49
CA ASN A 901 13.63 6.07 13.53
C ASN A 901 12.81 4.78 13.37
N ASP A 902 12.17 4.34 14.45
CA ASP A 902 11.57 3.02 14.60
C ASP A 902 10.34 2.81 13.69
N TRP A 903 10.16 1.57 13.24
CA TRP A 903 8.94 1.11 12.60
C TRP A 903 7.85 0.79 13.62
N TRP A 904 6.59 0.93 13.24
CA TRP A 904 5.46 0.57 14.08
C TRP A 904 5.27 -0.94 14.17
N GLN A 905 5.19 -1.44 15.40
CA GLN A 905 4.66 -2.76 15.73
C GLN A 905 3.94 -2.67 17.08
N SER A 906 2.73 -3.23 17.15
CA SER A 906 1.82 -3.11 18.30
C SER A 906 2.32 -3.85 19.53
N ASP A 907 2.88 -5.05 19.37
CA ASP A 907 3.35 -5.90 20.47
C ASP A 907 4.86 -5.77 20.78
N TYR A 908 5.58 -4.86 20.11
CA TYR A 908 7.05 -4.77 20.17
C TYR A 908 7.61 -4.71 21.60
N TYR A 909 6.93 -4.04 22.54
CA TYR A 909 7.37 -3.93 23.94
C TYR A 909 7.42 -5.28 24.66
N SER A 910 6.70 -6.30 24.17
CA SER A 910 6.75 -7.68 24.69
C SER A 910 7.98 -8.46 24.21
N VAL A 911 8.65 -7.99 23.14
CA VAL A 911 9.81 -8.63 22.50
C VAL A 911 11.04 -7.71 22.40
N SER A 912 10.94 -6.50 22.95
CA SER A 912 11.95 -5.44 22.88
C SER A 912 13.28 -5.89 23.52
N PRO A 913 14.43 -5.79 22.81
CA PRO A 913 15.71 -6.21 23.35
C PRO A 913 16.17 -5.26 24.47
N PRO A 914 16.72 -5.77 25.59
CA PRO A 914 16.91 -5.00 26.84
C PRO A 914 17.99 -3.92 26.79
N SER A 915 18.64 -3.70 25.64
CA SER A 915 19.72 -2.72 25.47
C SER A 915 19.68 -2.13 24.07
N ASN A 916 19.60 -0.80 23.98
CA ASN A 916 19.59 -0.02 22.74
C ASN A 916 18.65 -0.59 21.64
N PRO A 917 17.34 -0.78 21.93
CA PRO A 917 16.39 -1.30 20.96
C PRO A 917 16.32 -0.41 19.71
N PRO A 918 16.44 -0.99 18.49
CA PRO A 918 16.41 -0.25 17.22
C PRO A 918 15.00 -0.16 16.60
N GLY A 919 13.97 -0.59 17.32
CA GLY A 919 12.63 -0.86 16.79
C GLY A 919 12.54 -2.22 16.08
N PRO A 920 11.40 -2.50 15.43
CA PRO A 920 11.25 -3.57 14.45
C PRO A 920 12.15 -3.31 13.24
N ALA A 921 12.57 -4.37 12.54
CA ALA A 921 13.43 -4.25 11.36
C ALA A 921 12.71 -3.62 10.13
N SER A 922 11.39 -3.77 10.06
CA SER A 922 10.51 -3.29 8.99
C SER A 922 9.09 -3.07 9.52
N GLY A 923 8.30 -2.25 8.82
CA GLY A 923 6.89 -2.01 9.10
C GLY A 923 6.27 -1.12 8.02
N ILE A 924 4.97 -0.83 8.15
CA ILE A 924 4.24 0.06 7.21
C ILE A 924 4.39 1.53 7.66
N PHE A 925 4.11 1.79 8.93
CA PHE A 925 4.20 3.13 9.51
C PHE A 925 5.51 3.29 10.28
N LYS A 926 6.11 4.47 10.21
CA LYS A 926 7.07 4.97 11.18
C LYS A 926 6.34 5.50 12.40
N ILE A 927 6.98 5.40 13.56
CA ILE A 927 6.38 5.86 14.81
C ILE A 927 6.44 7.39 14.89
N LEU A 928 5.35 7.98 15.35
CA LEU A 928 5.28 9.36 15.81
C LEU A 928 5.09 9.40 17.34
N ARG A 929 5.68 10.40 18.01
CA ARG A 929 5.63 10.62 19.48
C ARG A 929 5.23 12.07 19.81
N GLY A 930 5.00 12.38 21.09
CA GLY A 930 4.78 13.73 21.63
C GLY A 930 3.35 14.27 21.58
N GLY A 931 2.57 13.94 20.55
CA GLY A 931 1.28 14.60 20.30
C GLY A 931 1.48 15.98 19.67
N TYR A 932 0.44 16.82 19.56
CA TYR A 932 0.48 18.05 18.77
C TYR A 932 -0.52 19.12 19.22
N TRP A 933 -0.39 20.35 18.70
CA TRP A 933 -1.14 21.55 19.10
C TRP A 933 -2.68 21.45 18.97
N TYR A 934 -3.19 20.57 18.11
CA TYR A 934 -4.63 20.30 17.92
C TYR A 934 -5.10 19.08 18.73
N SER A 935 -4.20 18.29 19.34
CA SER A 935 -4.53 16.98 19.89
C SER A 935 -5.54 17.07 21.05
N ASP A 936 -6.67 16.41 20.87
CA ASP A 936 -7.97 16.65 21.50
C ASP A 936 -8.14 16.06 22.91
N VAL A 937 -7.28 15.10 23.29
CA VAL A 937 -7.32 14.42 24.59
C VAL A 937 -5.99 14.56 25.30
N ALA A 938 -5.99 14.90 26.60
CA ALA A 938 -4.79 14.95 27.44
C ALA A 938 -4.04 13.59 27.56
N ALA A 939 -4.65 12.48 27.12
CA ALA A 939 -3.99 11.19 26.94
C ALA A 939 -2.95 11.20 25.80
N ASN A 940 -3.13 12.05 24.79
CA ASN A 940 -2.35 12.05 23.56
C ASN A 940 -0.92 12.58 23.80
N VAL A 941 -0.77 13.59 24.67
CA VAL A 941 0.51 14.25 24.99
C VAL A 941 1.29 13.59 26.17
N ARG A 942 0.94 12.35 26.54
CA ARG A 942 1.70 11.57 27.54
C ARG A 942 3.04 11.10 26.98
N VAL A 943 4.02 10.93 27.86
CA VAL A 943 5.35 10.38 27.54
C VAL A 943 5.27 9.01 26.89
N ALA A 944 4.34 8.14 27.32
CA ALA A 944 4.18 6.78 26.78
C ALA A 944 3.46 6.73 25.41
N SER A 945 2.79 7.82 24.98
CA SER A 945 1.95 7.82 23.79
C SER A 945 2.75 7.61 22.51
N ARG A 946 2.29 6.68 21.69
CA ARG A 946 2.92 6.25 20.43
C ARG A 946 1.87 6.06 19.34
N TYR A 947 2.12 6.64 18.17
CA TYR A 947 1.15 6.68 17.08
C TYR A 947 1.58 5.83 15.88
N ASN A 948 0.60 5.19 15.25
CA ASN A 948 0.73 4.37 14.05
C ASN A 948 0.27 5.08 12.76
N LEU A 949 0.33 6.42 12.74
CA LEU A 949 -0.23 7.24 11.66
C LEU A 949 0.81 7.70 10.62
N GLY A 950 2.10 7.53 10.93
CA GLY A 950 3.19 8.08 10.12
C GLY A 950 3.57 7.19 8.95
N MET A 951 2.92 7.34 7.79
CA MET A 951 3.45 6.78 6.54
C MET A 951 4.77 7.52 6.20
N PRO A 952 5.86 6.82 5.87
CA PRO A 952 7.20 7.42 5.84
C PRO A 952 7.40 8.44 4.70
N ASP A 953 6.55 8.37 3.68
CA ASP A 953 6.52 9.19 2.47
C ASP A 953 5.41 10.27 2.49
N THR A 954 4.63 10.38 3.56
CA THR A 954 3.63 11.45 3.72
C THR A 954 4.07 12.49 4.73
N TYR A 955 3.53 13.70 4.57
CA TYR A 955 3.80 14.85 5.42
C TYR A 955 2.49 15.45 5.93
N THR A 956 2.49 16.06 7.12
CA THR A 956 1.31 16.71 7.68
C THR A 956 1.63 18.02 8.38
N ILE A 957 0.60 18.86 8.52
CA ILE A 957 0.66 20.21 9.13
C ILE A 957 0.88 20.22 10.65
N HIS A 958 1.04 19.04 11.25
CA HIS A 958 1.20 18.83 12.68
C HIS A 958 2.36 17.87 13.01
N THR A 959 3.16 17.47 12.01
CA THR A 959 4.31 16.57 12.17
C THR A 959 5.60 17.29 11.80
N GLY A 960 6.56 17.26 12.72
CA GLY A 960 7.94 17.68 12.57
C GLY A 960 8.87 16.60 13.14
N PHE A 961 10.04 17.00 13.65
CA PHE A 961 11.03 16.08 14.21
C PHE A 961 12.12 16.79 15.03
N ARG A 962 12.93 15.99 15.74
CA ARG A 962 14.19 16.40 16.36
C ARG A 962 15.27 15.33 16.14
N CYS A 963 16.55 15.67 16.22
CA CYS A 963 17.64 14.72 15.96
C CYS A 963 18.39 14.29 17.25
N VAL A 964 19.17 13.22 17.15
CA VAL A 964 20.14 12.76 18.16
C VAL A 964 21.54 12.61 17.59
N GLY A 965 22.55 12.78 18.45
CA GLY A 965 23.97 12.69 18.15
C GLY A 965 24.72 11.77 19.13
N VAL A 966 25.98 11.49 18.81
CA VAL A 966 26.87 10.68 19.64
C VAL A 966 27.29 11.49 20.87
N ALA A 967 27.30 10.88 22.06
CA ALA A 967 27.78 11.54 23.26
C ALA A 967 29.29 11.88 23.16
N PRO A 968 29.74 13.06 23.64
CA PRO A 968 31.14 13.45 23.56
C PRO A 968 32.09 12.45 24.24
N GLY A 969 32.97 11.81 23.45
CA GLY A 969 33.97 10.86 23.94
C GLY A 969 33.70 9.38 23.67
N GLN A 970 32.78 9.06 22.75
CA GLN A 970 32.65 7.74 22.12
C GLN A 970 33.08 7.78 20.65
#